data_AF-A0AAD6QK38-F1
#
_entry.id   AF-A0AAD6QK38-F1
#
_cell.length_a   1.000
_cell.length_b   1.000
_cell.length_c   1.000
_cell.angle_alpha   90.00
_cell.angle_beta   90.00
_cell.angle_gamma   90.00
#
_symmetry.space_group_name_H-M   'P 1'
#
loop_
_entity.id
_entity.type
_entity.pdbx_description
1 polymer ?
#
loop_
_entity_poly.entity_id
_entity_poly.type
_entity_poly.pdbx_seq_one_letter_code
_entity_poly.pdbx_strand_id
1 'polypeptide(L)'
;MFFSADVADDMKIPRIVLRTSSATNFYGLSLLKQKGDLLAIQEQQPEEPLDDIPFLRVKDMPLFNKSNQEVVDRVFDPIDDGTRTASAIIWNSLSCLEQAICDKFKSEIVAPMFPIGPLHKHSNAALSSFLTEEQSCISWLDTQRSNSVIYVSIGSLVMITENELAEMAWGLANSGQPFLWVIRPGLVHGSNGFDLLPTEFENITKKRGRIVSWAPQKEVLAHQTVGAFWTHNGWNSTIESISEGVPMLCWPHVGDQKVNARLVSHLWRVGIQLERLERGNIEDFIRRVSFPLRTVPSTFLVQNGVSPRAFMSTSAATESQKESASSKAYGSDQIQVLKGLEPVRKRPGMYIGSTGPRGLHHLVYEILDNAVDEAQAGYASKINVVLHSDNSISITDNGRGIPTDLHQVTKKSALETVLTFKHSSKCTCSLFTLSYMLAANLVVLTVDIVFSGGLHGVGLSVVNALSEQNQKTKKGLASDSGLTKKCNASWAFRGVSDVQQYWAPLLPSVFLAYFPFLFLFFGVFTTEIQLDYNTIGGRVRELAFLNPKLAISLKKEDNDPEKNQYDEHFYAGGLIEYVNWLNTDKEEYTLLIGGGLKSLHDVVSFRKEVDGIAIDMALQWCSDAYSDTILGYANSIRTVDGGTHIDGVKASLTRTLNNFGKKSKVIKKVPNAKLPYYNWKIEHKPGFFGIRCFQNMDKDISLSGEHVREGLTCIISVKVPSPEFEGQTKTRLGNPEVRKVVEQSVQEYLTEYLELHPDVLDSILSKSLNALKAALAAKRARELVRQKSVLKSSSLPGKLADCSSTNPEESEIFIVEGDSAGGSAKQGRDRRFQAILPLRGKILNIERRDEEAMYKNEEIQNLILALGLGVKGEDFKKDALRYHRIIILTDADVDGAHIRTLLLTFFFRYQRALFDEGCIYVGVPPLYKVERGKQVYYCFDDAELRKIQRSFPQNASYNMQRFKGLGEMMPAQLWETTMDPEQRLLKQLVVEDAAEANVVFSSLMGTRVDVRKELIQKAARMINVDHLDI
;
A
#
# COMPACT_ATOMS: atom_id res chain seq x y z
N MET A 1 -52.99 -13.20 -34.09
CA MET A 1 -52.00 -12.73 -35.09
C MET A 1 -51.15 -13.91 -35.59
N PHE A 2 -51.77 -15.06 -35.86
CA PHE A 2 -51.05 -16.33 -36.13
C PHE A 2 -51.57 -17.11 -37.34
N PHE A 3 -52.43 -16.49 -38.17
CA PHE A 3 -53.01 -17.11 -39.37
C PHE A 3 -51.96 -17.77 -40.29
N SER A 4 -50.77 -17.17 -40.41
CA SER A 4 -49.67 -17.73 -41.21
C SER A 4 -49.02 -18.96 -40.60
N ALA A 5 -49.05 -19.13 -39.28
CA ALA A 5 -48.51 -20.30 -38.59
C ALA A 5 -49.47 -21.49 -38.73
N ASP A 6 -50.75 -21.27 -38.45
CA ASP A 6 -51.80 -22.29 -38.57
C ASP A 6 -51.87 -22.84 -40.01
N VAL A 7 -51.80 -21.95 -41.02
CA VAL A 7 -51.77 -22.34 -42.44
C VAL A 7 -50.50 -23.12 -42.81
N ALA A 8 -49.34 -22.75 -42.24
CA ALA A 8 -48.09 -23.46 -42.51
C ALA A 8 -48.09 -24.87 -41.90
N ASP A 9 -48.64 -25.03 -40.69
CA ASP A 9 -48.78 -26.32 -40.02
C ASP A 9 -49.79 -27.22 -40.78
N ASP A 10 -50.94 -26.68 -41.22
CA ASP A 10 -51.92 -27.39 -42.05
C ASP A 10 -51.35 -27.85 -43.40
N MET A 11 -50.55 -26.99 -44.05
CA MET A 11 -49.92 -27.26 -45.35
C MET A 11 -48.59 -28.02 -45.23
N LYS A 12 -48.12 -28.32 -44.02
CA LYS A 12 -46.83 -28.96 -43.71
C LYS A 12 -45.63 -28.22 -44.35
N ILE A 13 -45.66 -26.89 -44.37
CA ILE A 13 -44.60 -26.06 -44.95
C ILE A 13 -43.58 -25.71 -43.85
N PRO A 14 -42.26 -25.82 -44.12
CA PRO A 14 -41.23 -25.39 -43.17
C PRO A 14 -41.37 -23.90 -42.81
N ARG A 15 -41.35 -23.57 -41.52
CA ARG A 15 -41.45 -22.18 -41.05
C ARG A 15 -40.08 -21.64 -40.63
N ILE A 16 -39.74 -20.45 -41.13
CA ILE A 16 -38.56 -19.69 -40.68
C ILE A 16 -39.06 -18.51 -39.84
N VAL A 17 -38.57 -18.41 -38.61
CA VAL A 17 -39.04 -17.40 -37.66
C VAL A 17 -37.98 -16.30 -37.51
N LEU A 18 -38.39 -15.05 -37.73
CA LEU A 18 -37.56 -13.88 -37.46
C LEU A 18 -37.84 -13.32 -36.05
N ARG A 19 -36.78 -13.13 -35.26
CA ARG A 19 -36.83 -12.51 -33.93
C ARG A 19 -36.06 -11.20 -33.93
N THR A 20 -36.73 -10.12 -33.53
CA THR A 20 -36.19 -8.76 -33.55
C THR A 20 -35.80 -8.23 -32.16
N SER A 21 -35.92 -9.04 -31.10
CA SER A 21 -35.52 -8.72 -29.72
C SER A 21 -34.20 -9.38 -29.33
N SER A 22 -33.63 -8.99 -28.18
CA SER A 22 -32.47 -9.66 -27.57
C SER A 22 -32.74 -11.16 -27.33
N ALA A 23 -31.76 -12.00 -27.67
CA ALA A 23 -31.81 -13.43 -27.34
C ALA A 23 -31.80 -13.66 -25.83
N THR A 24 -31.06 -12.83 -25.08
CA THR A 24 -31.01 -12.84 -23.61
C THR A 24 -32.37 -12.56 -22.99
N ASN A 25 -33.07 -11.52 -23.45
CA ASN A 25 -34.40 -11.20 -22.94
C ASN A 25 -35.40 -12.34 -23.20
N PHE A 26 -35.37 -12.92 -24.41
CA PHE A 26 -36.25 -14.03 -24.78
C PHE A 26 -36.01 -15.26 -23.90
N TYR A 27 -34.74 -15.65 -23.72
CA TYR A 27 -34.37 -16.80 -22.89
C TYR A 27 -34.73 -16.59 -21.41
N GLY A 28 -34.45 -15.41 -20.85
CA GLY A 28 -34.79 -15.08 -19.47
C GLY A 28 -36.29 -15.19 -19.19
N LEU A 29 -37.15 -14.76 -20.12
CA LEU A 29 -38.60 -14.88 -19.98
C LEU A 29 -39.06 -16.34 -19.98
N SER A 30 -38.47 -17.17 -20.84
CA SER A 30 -38.77 -18.61 -20.88
C SER A 30 -38.36 -19.31 -19.57
N LEU A 31 -37.21 -18.93 -18.99
CA LEU A 31 -36.73 -19.47 -17.71
C LEU A 31 -37.64 -19.11 -16.53
N LEU A 32 -38.03 -17.83 -16.40
CA LEU A 32 -38.93 -17.38 -15.34
C LEU A 32 -40.29 -18.09 -15.41
N LYS A 33 -40.76 -18.40 -16.62
CA LYS A 33 -41.98 -19.19 -16.82
C LYS A 33 -41.85 -20.62 -16.29
N GLN A 34 -40.75 -21.31 -16.62
CA GLN A 34 -40.51 -22.68 -16.16
C GLN A 34 -40.46 -22.80 -14.64
N LYS A 35 -39.96 -21.76 -13.95
CA LYS A 35 -39.89 -21.70 -12.49
C LYS A 35 -41.22 -21.35 -11.81
N GLY A 36 -42.26 -20.97 -12.56
CA GLY A 36 -43.56 -20.55 -12.01
C GLY A 36 -43.58 -19.15 -11.41
N ASP A 37 -42.48 -18.39 -11.53
CA ASP A 37 -42.25 -17.11 -10.85
C ASP A 37 -42.76 -15.87 -11.60
N LEU A 38 -43.41 -16.05 -12.76
CA LEU A 38 -44.02 -14.95 -13.53
C LEU A 38 -45.10 -14.17 -12.75
N LEU A 39 -45.65 -14.75 -11.67
CA LEU A 39 -46.95 -14.37 -11.08
C LEU A 39 -46.89 -13.49 -9.81
N ALA A 40 -45.72 -13.08 -9.31
CA ALA A 40 -45.65 -12.35 -8.04
C ALA A 40 -44.48 -11.36 -7.88
N ILE A 41 -44.12 -10.60 -8.93
CA ILE A 41 -43.02 -9.63 -8.82
C ILE A 41 -43.58 -8.24 -8.42
N GLN A 42 -43.44 -7.86 -7.14
CA GLN A 42 -43.70 -6.51 -6.64
C GLN A 42 -42.41 -5.67 -6.60
N GLU A 43 -42.53 -4.33 -6.58
CA GLU A 43 -41.42 -3.35 -6.69
C GLU A 43 -40.29 -3.47 -5.65
N GLN A 44 -40.48 -4.24 -4.58
CA GLN A 44 -39.50 -4.46 -3.51
C GLN A 44 -38.94 -5.90 -3.53
N GLN A 45 -38.35 -6.32 -4.65
CA GLN A 45 -37.81 -7.66 -4.84
C GLN A 45 -36.26 -7.75 -4.81
N PRO A 46 -35.73 -8.96 -4.47
CA PRO A 46 -34.33 -9.17 -4.10
C PRO A 46 -33.33 -8.95 -5.24
N GLU A 47 -32.09 -8.62 -4.88
CA GLU A 47 -30.96 -8.47 -5.81
C GLU A 47 -30.39 -9.81 -6.32
N GLU A 48 -31.16 -10.88 -6.20
CA GLU A 48 -30.71 -12.23 -6.52
C GLU A 48 -30.51 -12.42 -8.04
N PRO A 49 -29.38 -13.01 -8.44
CA PRO A 49 -29.11 -13.32 -9.84
C PRO A 49 -29.98 -14.49 -10.33
N LEU A 50 -30.35 -14.49 -11.61
CA LEU A 50 -30.97 -15.65 -12.24
C LEU A 50 -29.90 -16.75 -12.42
N ASP A 51 -30.13 -17.95 -11.89
CA ASP A 51 -29.15 -19.06 -11.89
C ASP A 51 -28.50 -19.31 -13.27
N ASP A 52 -29.30 -19.33 -14.34
CA ASP A 52 -28.81 -19.56 -15.70
C ASP A 52 -28.29 -18.32 -16.42
N ILE A 53 -28.62 -17.13 -15.93
CA ILE A 53 -28.19 -15.85 -16.51
C ILE A 53 -27.72 -14.94 -15.36
N PRO A 54 -26.58 -15.27 -14.71
CA PRO A 54 -26.28 -14.72 -13.40
C PRO A 54 -25.98 -13.21 -13.39
N PHE A 55 -25.79 -12.61 -14.57
CA PHE A 55 -25.59 -11.16 -14.70
C PHE A 55 -26.90 -10.35 -14.68
N LEU A 56 -28.02 -11.05 -14.78
CA LEU A 56 -29.37 -10.51 -14.84
C LEU A 56 -30.07 -10.87 -13.53
N ARG A 57 -30.67 -9.88 -12.87
CA ARG A 57 -31.40 -10.07 -11.61
C ARG A 57 -32.88 -10.21 -11.88
N VAL A 58 -33.62 -10.80 -10.95
CA VAL A 58 -35.09 -10.89 -11.05
C VAL A 58 -35.72 -9.51 -11.31
N LYS A 59 -35.22 -8.45 -10.64
CA LYS A 59 -35.71 -7.07 -10.86
C LYS A 59 -35.43 -6.46 -12.24
N ASP A 60 -34.47 -7.02 -12.98
CA ASP A 60 -34.13 -6.55 -14.33
C ASP A 60 -35.09 -7.13 -15.39
N MET A 61 -35.90 -8.14 -15.03
CA MET A 61 -36.88 -8.78 -15.92
C MET A 61 -38.19 -7.98 -16.02
N PRO A 62 -38.95 -8.12 -17.13
CA PRO A 62 -40.24 -7.45 -17.28
C PRO A 62 -41.22 -7.88 -16.18
N LEU A 63 -41.90 -6.90 -15.56
CA LEU A 63 -42.92 -7.16 -14.55
C LEU A 63 -44.26 -7.48 -15.24
N PHE A 64 -44.90 -8.59 -14.85
CA PHE A 64 -46.26 -8.92 -15.24
C PHE A 64 -47.15 -8.93 -14.00
N ASN A 65 -48.24 -8.16 -14.02
CA ASN A 65 -49.23 -8.18 -12.94
C ASN A 65 -50.32 -9.23 -13.24
N LYS A 66 -51.07 -9.63 -12.20
CA LYS A 66 -52.15 -10.63 -12.35
C LYS A 66 -53.25 -10.22 -13.35
N SER A 67 -53.46 -8.93 -13.59
CA SER A 67 -54.41 -8.43 -14.59
C SER A 67 -53.91 -8.54 -16.04
N ASN A 68 -52.60 -8.76 -16.26
CA ASN A 68 -51.99 -8.96 -17.57
C ASN A 68 -51.68 -10.44 -17.87
N GLN A 69 -52.02 -11.38 -16.98
CA GLN A 69 -51.73 -12.80 -17.16
C GLN A 69 -52.37 -13.36 -18.44
N GLU A 70 -53.63 -13.01 -18.72
CA GLU A 70 -54.29 -13.40 -19.98
C GLU A 70 -53.58 -12.86 -21.22
N VAL A 71 -52.91 -11.70 -21.11
CA VAL A 71 -52.16 -11.11 -22.23
C VAL A 71 -50.82 -11.82 -22.41
N VAL A 72 -50.15 -12.19 -21.32
CA VAL A 72 -48.91 -12.99 -21.38
C VAL A 72 -49.20 -14.36 -22.00
N ASP A 73 -50.23 -15.05 -21.52
CA ASP A 73 -50.60 -16.39 -22.01
C ASP A 73 -51.09 -16.33 -23.47
N ARG A 74 -51.80 -15.28 -23.89
CA ARG A 74 -52.27 -15.13 -25.29
C ARG A 74 -51.20 -14.62 -26.26
N VAL A 75 -50.14 -13.95 -25.79
CA VAL A 75 -49.14 -13.32 -26.65
C VAL A 75 -47.80 -14.06 -26.61
N PHE A 76 -47.29 -14.37 -25.42
CA PHE A 76 -45.96 -14.95 -25.26
C PHE A 76 -45.96 -16.46 -25.57
N ASP A 77 -46.99 -17.20 -25.17
CA ASP A 77 -47.03 -18.66 -25.36
C ASP A 77 -47.01 -19.07 -26.83
N PRO A 78 -47.82 -18.47 -27.73
CA PRO A 78 -47.73 -18.79 -29.15
C PRO A 78 -46.41 -18.32 -29.79
N ILE A 79 -45.76 -17.29 -29.22
CA ILE A 79 -44.45 -16.81 -29.69
C ILE A 79 -43.33 -17.78 -29.28
N ASP A 80 -43.32 -18.28 -28.04
CA ASP A 80 -42.33 -19.25 -27.56
C ASP A 80 -42.51 -20.59 -28.27
N ASP A 81 -43.73 -21.12 -28.28
CA ASP A 81 -44.08 -22.35 -28.99
C ASP A 81 -43.72 -22.24 -30.47
N GLY A 82 -44.12 -21.13 -31.11
CA GLY A 82 -43.80 -20.86 -32.51
C GLY A 82 -42.32 -20.77 -32.83
N THR A 83 -41.48 -20.39 -31.85
CA THR A 83 -40.01 -20.37 -31.99
C THR A 83 -39.42 -21.77 -31.85
N ARG A 84 -39.90 -22.55 -30.88
CA ARG A 84 -39.40 -23.90 -30.57
C ARG A 84 -39.75 -24.93 -31.64
N THR A 85 -40.89 -24.73 -32.31
CA THR A 85 -41.38 -25.59 -33.39
C THR A 85 -40.96 -25.13 -34.79
N ALA A 86 -40.13 -24.08 -34.88
CA ALA A 86 -39.66 -23.56 -36.16
C ALA A 86 -38.67 -24.49 -36.87
N SER A 87 -38.65 -24.46 -38.21
CA SER A 87 -37.66 -25.20 -39.00
C SER A 87 -36.31 -24.48 -39.08
N ALA A 88 -36.29 -23.16 -38.87
CA ALA A 88 -35.09 -22.35 -38.68
C ALA A 88 -35.44 -21.04 -37.96
N ILE A 89 -34.48 -20.47 -37.24
CA ILE A 89 -34.64 -19.21 -36.50
C ILE A 89 -33.61 -18.19 -37.01
N ILE A 90 -34.08 -17.03 -37.43
CA ILE A 90 -33.27 -15.87 -37.76
C ILE A 90 -33.38 -14.88 -36.60
N TRP A 91 -32.25 -14.48 -36.02
CA TRP A 91 -32.22 -13.57 -34.89
C TRP A 91 -31.52 -12.26 -35.26
N ASN A 92 -32.17 -11.12 -34.98
CA ASN A 92 -31.60 -9.79 -35.09
C ASN A 92 -30.62 -9.52 -33.93
N SER A 93 -29.63 -10.39 -33.78
CA SER A 93 -28.58 -10.26 -32.78
C SER A 93 -27.25 -10.63 -33.41
N LEU A 94 -26.18 -10.20 -32.77
CA LEU A 94 -24.81 -10.51 -33.15
C LEU A 94 -24.31 -11.66 -32.27
N SER A 95 -23.74 -12.69 -32.89
CA SER A 95 -23.12 -13.80 -32.15
C SER A 95 -22.10 -13.29 -31.13
N CYS A 96 -21.32 -12.26 -31.46
CA CYS A 96 -20.39 -11.66 -30.51
C CYS A 96 -21.08 -11.06 -29.28
N LEU A 97 -22.26 -10.44 -29.39
CA LEU A 97 -22.91 -9.78 -28.25
C LEU A 97 -23.60 -10.75 -27.29
N GLU A 98 -24.18 -11.84 -27.81
CA GLU A 98 -25.05 -12.75 -27.04
C GLU A 98 -24.63 -14.24 -27.14
N GLN A 99 -23.37 -14.53 -27.50
CA GLN A 99 -22.84 -15.89 -27.76
C GLN A 99 -23.27 -16.93 -26.73
N ALA A 100 -23.08 -16.63 -25.45
CA ALA A 100 -23.35 -17.58 -24.37
C ALA A 100 -24.82 -17.99 -24.30
N ILE A 101 -25.74 -17.04 -24.53
CA ILE A 101 -27.18 -17.33 -24.55
C ILE A 101 -27.55 -18.05 -25.85
N CYS A 102 -26.99 -17.62 -26.97
CA CYS A 102 -27.22 -18.29 -28.24
C CYS A 102 -26.79 -19.77 -28.21
N ASP A 103 -25.66 -20.08 -27.57
CA ASP A 103 -25.18 -21.46 -27.45
C ASP A 103 -26.02 -22.29 -26.48
N LYS A 104 -26.51 -21.70 -25.38
CA LYS A 104 -27.52 -22.34 -24.52
C LYS A 104 -28.80 -22.66 -25.30
N PHE A 105 -29.32 -21.69 -26.06
CA PHE A 105 -30.52 -21.87 -26.87
C PHE A 105 -30.37 -22.99 -27.92
N LYS A 106 -29.19 -23.09 -28.56
CA LYS A 106 -28.86 -24.18 -29.49
C LYS A 106 -28.80 -25.56 -28.82
N SER A 107 -28.46 -25.62 -27.53
CA SER A 107 -28.46 -26.89 -26.80
C SER A 107 -29.87 -27.37 -26.45
N GLU A 108 -30.86 -26.47 -26.43
CA GLU A 108 -32.25 -26.76 -26.05
C GLU A 108 -33.20 -26.92 -27.25
N ILE A 109 -32.88 -26.34 -28.40
CA ILE A 109 -33.72 -26.35 -29.61
C ILE A 109 -32.97 -26.99 -30.78
N VAL A 110 -33.63 -27.92 -31.46
CA VAL A 110 -33.07 -28.68 -32.58
C VAL A 110 -32.96 -27.84 -33.86
N ALA A 111 -33.77 -26.79 -34.00
CA ALA A 111 -33.80 -25.92 -35.16
C ALA A 111 -32.51 -25.10 -35.33
N PRO A 112 -31.97 -24.96 -36.56
CA PRO A 112 -30.82 -24.11 -36.83
C PRO A 112 -31.13 -22.64 -36.55
N MET A 113 -30.24 -21.98 -35.79
CA MET A 113 -30.37 -20.58 -35.39
C MET A 113 -29.25 -19.71 -35.98
N PHE A 114 -29.63 -18.60 -36.61
CA PHE A 114 -28.76 -17.68 -37.32
C PHE A 114 -28.83 -16.27 -36.72
N PRO A 115 -27.88 -15.88 -35.84
CA PRO A 115 -27.76 -14.49 -35.37
C PRO A 115 -27.12 -13.63 -36.48
N ILE A 116 -27.95 -12.99 -37.30
CA ILE A 116 -27.54 -12.22 -38.49
C ILE A 116 -27.68 -10.71 -38.32
N GLY A 117 -27.94 -10.25 -37.09
CA GLY A 117 -28.02 -8.82 -36.80
C GLY A 117 -26.68 -8.11 -37.02
N PRO A 118 -26.68 -6.77 -37.08
CA PRO A 118 -27.83 -5.91 -36.99
C PRO A 118 -28.54 -5.75 -38.34
N LEU A 119 -29.84 -6.07 -38.40
CA LEU A 119 -30.60 -6.10 -39.66
C LEU A 119 -30.66 -4.75 -40.39
N HIS A 120 -30.59 -3.63 -39.65
CA HIS A 120 -30.62 -2.28 -40.22
C HIS A 120 -29.42 -1.96 -41.13
N LYS A 121 -28.31 -2.72 -41.05
CA LYS A 121 -27.18 -2.59 -41.98
C LYS A 121 -27.37 -3.40 -43.28
N HIS A 122 -28.27 -4.39 -43.26
CA HIS A 122 -28.49 -5.33 -44.36
C HIS A 122 -29.79 -5.08 -45.14
N SER A 123 -30.70 -4.26 -44.61
CA SER A 123 -31.96 -3.90 -45.24
C SER A 123 -32.15 -2.39 -45.29
N ASN A 124 -32.58 -1.87 -46.44
CA ASN A 124 -33.02 -0.48 -46.63
C ASN A 124 -34.53 -0.31 -46.37
N ALA A 125 -35.23 -1.37 -45.91
CA ALA A 125 -36.65 -1.30 -45.65
C ALA A 125 -36.93 -0.36 -44.48
N ALA A 126 -37.63 0.74 -44.76
CA ALA A 126 -38.16 1.66 -43.76
C ALA A 126 -39.15 0.91 -42.87
N LEU A 127 -38.75 0.61 -41.64
CA LEU A 127 -39.62 -0.03 -40.66
C LEU A 127 -39.70 0.80 -39.39
N SER A 128 -40.91 1.32 -39.18
CA SER A 128 -41.60 1.51 -37.89
C SER A 128 -41.77 2.91 -37.29
N SER A 129 -41.72 3.98 -38.08
CA SER A 129 -42.35 5.24 -37.66
C SER A 129 -43.45 5.67 -38.62
N PHE A 130 -44.65 5.92 -38.10
CA PHE A 130 -45.74 6.59 -38.82
C PHE A 130 -45.51 8.11 -38.92
N LEU A 131 -44.41 8.62 -38.37
CA LEU A 131 -44.05 10.03 -38.33
C LEU A 131 -43.05 10.37 -39.43
N THR A 132 -43.21 11.55 -40.04
CA THR A 132 -42.30 12.06 -41.08
C THR A 132 -40.98 12.47 -40.47
N GLU A 133 -39.87 11.99 -41.03
CA GLU A 133 -38.52 12.32 -40.58
C GLU A 133 -38.12 13.75 -40.96
N GLU A 134 -37.61 14.51 -39.99
CA GLU A 134 -37.16 15.88 -40.20
C GLU A 134 -35.67 15.94 -40.54
N GLN A 135 -35.35 15.93 -41.84
CA GLN A 135 -33.97 15.97 -42.34
C GLN A 135 -33.19 17.23 -41.92
N SER A 136 -33.90 18.30 -41.51
CA SER A 136 -33.30 19.55 -41.07
C SER A 136 -32.34 19.41 -39.89
N CYS A 137 -32.47 18.35 -39.08
CA CYS A 137 -31.55 18.08 -37.97
C CYS A 137 -30.15 17.68 -38.44
N ILE A 138 -30.01 17.02 -39.60
CA ILE A 138 -28.70 16.63 -40.14
C ILE A 138 -27.89 17.88 -40.51
N SER A 139 -28.50 18.84 -41.21
CA SER A 139 -27.85 20.12 -41.52
C SER A 139 -27.46 20.91 -40.27
N TRP A 140 -28.20 20.76 -39.17
CA TRP A 140 -27.80 21.33 -37.89
C TRP A 140 -26.60 20.59 -37.29
N LEU A 141 -26.58 19.26 -37.34
CA LEU A 141 -25.46 18.45 -36.86
C LEU A 141 -24.15 18.77 -37.60
N ASP A 142 -24.21 19.08 -38.91
CA ASP A 142 -23.06 19.50 -39.72
C ASP A 142 -22.35 20.76 -39.16
N THR A 143 -23.06 21.60 -38.41
CA THR A 143 -22.52 22.83 -37.80
C THR A 143 -21.86 22.61 -36.44
N GLN A 144 -21.99 21.42 -35.86
CA GLN A 144 -21.52 21.11 -34.50
C GLN A 144 -20.11 20.51 -34.51
N ARG A 145 -19.43 20.51 -33.35
CA ARG A 145 -18.10 19.89 -33.22
C ARG A 145 -18.23 18.37 -33.15
N SER A 146 -17.21 17.65 -33.64
CA SER A 146 -17.15 16.18 -33.53
C SER A 146 -17.28 15.71 -32.07
N ASN A 147 -18.03 14.63 -31.84
CA ASN A 147 -18.29 14.04 -30.52
C ASN A 147 -18.78 15.02 -29.43
N SER A 148 -19.56 16.04 -29.80
CA SER A 148 -20.05 17.06 -28.86
C SER A 148 -21.56 17.04 -28.62
N VAL A 149 -22.33 16.44 -29.53
CA VAL A 149 -23.80 16.45 -29.47
C VAL A 149 -24.33 15.25 -28.70
N ILE A 150 -25.28 15.49 -27.80
CA ILE A 150 -26.08 14.44 -27.17
C ILE A 150 -27.36 14.26 -27.99
N TYR A 151 -27.55 13.08 -28.55
CA TYR A 151 -28.80 12.71 -29.19
C TYR A 151 -29.76 12.13 -28.15
N VAL A 152 -31.01 12.59 -28.09
CA VAL A 152 -32.02 12.15 -27.10
C VAL A 152 -33.26 11.66 -27.84
N SER A 153 -33.58 10.36 -27.70
CA SER A 153 -34.79 9.75 -28.25
C SER A 153 -35.29 8.59 -27.40
N ILE A 154 -36.50 8.73 -26.87
CA ILE A 154 -37.14 7.74 -25.98
C ILE A 154 -38.21 6.89 -26.68
N GLY A 155 -38.15 6.79 -28.00
CA GLY A 155 -38.95 5.85 -28.81
C GLY A 155 -40.38 6.31 -29.10
N SER A 156 -41.11 5.50 -29.88
CA SER A 156 -42.43 5.84 -30.42
C SER A 156 -43.61 5.53 -29.48
N LEU A 157 -43.39 4.74 -28.42
CA LEU A 157 -44.46 4.24 -27.54
C LEU A 157 -44.37 4.73 -26.09
N VAL A 158 -43.19 5.16 -25.62
CA VAL A 158 -42.99 5.62 -24.24
C VAL A 158 -43.72 6.94 -24.03
N MET A 159 -44.46 7.05 -22.92
CA MET A 159 -45.05 8.30 -22.44
C MET A 159 -44.34 8.72 -21.15
N ILE A 160 -44.15 10.04 -20.96
CA ILE A 160 -43.55 10.62 -19.77
C ILE A 160 -44.48 11.70 -19.17
N THR A 161 -44.24 12.03 -17.91
CA THR A 161 -44.95 13.10 -17.19
C THR A 161 -44.36 14.47 -17.51
N GLU A 162 -45.12 15.54 -17.24
CA GLU A 162 -44.62 16.92 -17.37
C GLU A 162 -43.40 17.19 -16.50
N ASN A 163 -43.39 16.63 -15.28
CA ASN A 163 -42.26 16.77 -14.36
C ASN A 163 -41.00 16.08 -14.91
N GLU A 164 -41.13 14.90 -15.50
CA GLU A 164 -40.00 14.20 -16.12
C GLU A 164 -39.47 14.97 -17.33
N LEU A 165 -40.35 15.51 -18.17
CA LEU A 165 -39.98 16.38 -19.28
C LEU A 165 -39.19 17.60 -18.77
N ALA A 166 -39.63 18.22 -17.67
CA ALA A 166 -38.95 19.36 -17.06
C ALA A 166 -37.57 19.00 -16.50
N GLU A 167 -37.41 17.88 -15.80
CA GLU A 167 -36.10 17.43 -15.29
C GLU A 167 -35.12 17.09 -16.43
N MET A 168 -35.61 16.48 -17.53
CA MET A 168 -34.81 16.26 -18.74
C MET A 168 -34.35 17.58 -19.37
N ALA A 169 -35.26 18.54 -19.51
CA ALA A 169 -34.96 19.85 -20.07
C ALA A 169 -33.90 20.57 -19.22
N TRP A 170 -34.09 20.69 -17.91
CA TRP A 170 -33.13 21.36 -17.04
C TRP A 170 -31.80 20.61 -16.94
N GLY A 171 -31.79 19.28 -16.98
CA GLY A 171 -30.56 18.48 -17.06
C GLY A 171 -29.75 18.78 -18.32
N LEU A 172 -30.40 18.81 -19.49
CA LEU A 172 -29.77 19.16 -20.77
C LEU A 172 -29.29 20.62 -20.79
N ALA A 173 -30.09 21.55 -20.23
CA ALA A 173 -29.69 22.94 -20.11
C ALA A 173 -28.45 23.09 -19.22
N ASN A 174 -28.46 22.53 -18.02
CA ASN A 174 -27.36 22.66 -17.05
C ASN A 174 -26.06 22.01 -17.54
N SER A 175 -26.17 20.98 -18.37
CA SER A 175 -25.00 20.28 -18.91
C SER A 175 -24.08 21.17 -19.77
N GLY A 176 -24.60 22.26 -20.34
CA GLY A 176 -23.87 23.13 -21.27
C GLY A 176 -23.55 22.51 -22.63
N GLN A 177 -23.83 21.22 -22.87
CA GLN A 177 -23.52 20.55 -24.13
C GLN A 177 -24.56 20.84 -25.23
N PRO A 178 -24.16 20.77 -26.51
CA PRO A 178 -25.10 20.70 -27.62
C PRO A 178 -25.96 19.44 -27.55
N PHE A 179 -27.24 19.53 -27.92
CA PHE A 179 -28.13 18.37 -27.93
C PHE A 179 -29.14 18.41 -29.08
N LEU A 180 -29.46 17.24 -29.61
CA LEU A 180 -30.57 17.01 -30.54
C LEU A 180 -31.61 16.16 -29.81
N TRP A 181 -32.80 16.70 -29.57
CA TRP A 181 -33.86 16.02 -28.82
C TRP A 181 -35.10 15.77 -29.67
N VAL A 182 -35.52 14.51 -29.73
CA VAL A 182 -36.79 14.09 -30.33
C VAL A 182 -37.92 14.24 -29.31
N ILE A 183 -38.82 15.20 -29.55
CA ILE A 183 -40.08 15.37 -28.79
C ILE A 183 -41.24 15.14 -29.75
N ARG A 184 -41.73 13.89 -29.78
CA ARG A 184 -42.85 13.51 -30.65
C ARG A 184 -44.20 13.97 -30.10
N PRO A 185 -45.21 14.20 -30.96
CA PRO A 185 -46.59 14.38 -30.52
C PRO A 185 -47.07 13.19 -29.65
N GLY A 186 -47.76 13.49 -28.55
CA GLY A 186 -48.23 12.47 -27.61
C GLY A 186 -47.14 11.82 -26.76
N LEU A 187 -45.96 12.45 -26.63
CA LEU A 187 -44.94 12.05 -25.65
C LEU A 187 -45.40 12.33 -24.21
N VAL A 188 -46.08 13.46 -24.00
CA VAL A 188 -46.80 13.79 -22.76
C VAL A 188 -48.30 13.78 -23.06
N HIS A 189 -49.08 13.17 -22.18
CA HIS A 189 -50.52 12.96 -22.39
C HIS A 189 -51.25 14.29 -22.66
N GLY A 190 -52.04 14.35 -23.73
CA GLY A 190 -52.88 15.52 -24.05
C GLY A 190 -52.17 16.75 -24.61
N SER A 191 -50.90 16.66 -25.02
CA SER A 191 -50.12 17.80 -25.53
C SER A 191 -49.39 17.50 -26.85
N ASN A 192 -49.03 18.57 -27.57
CA ASN A 192 -48.15 18.51 -28.75
C ASN A 192 -46.65 18.41 -28.38
N GLY A 193 -46.32 18.35 -27.09
CA GLY A 193 -44.95 18.20 -26.57
C GLY A 193 -44.12 19.49 -26.57
N PHE A 194 -44.12 20.25 -27.66
CA PHE A 194 -43.32 21.50 -27.79
C PHE A 194 -43.80 22.61 -26.84
N ASP A 195 -45.11 22.73 -26.66
CA ASP A 195 -45.73 23.85 -25.92
C ASP A 195 -45.53 23.78 -24.40
N LEU A 196 -44.98 22.67 -23.89
CA LEU A 196 -44.77 22.41 -22.46
C LEU A 196 -43.34 22.73 -21.98
N LEU A 197 -42.43 23.10 -22.88
CA LEU A 197 -41.09 23.50 -22.50
C LEU A 197 -41.08 24.93 -21.93
N PRO A 198 -40.38 25.19 -20.81
CA PRO A 198 -40.28 26.55 -20.26
C PRO A 198 -39.67 27.52 -21.29
N THR A 199 -40.24 28.71 -21.43
CA THR A 199 -39.71 29.76 -22.34
C THR A 199 -38.26 30.15 -22.02
N GLU A 200 -37.88 30.06 -20.74
CA GLU A 200 -36.51 30.24 -20.25
C GLU A 200 -35.54 29.18 -20.81
N PHE A 201 -35.99 27.93 -20.94
CA PHE A 201 -35.19 26.84 -21.48
C PHE A 201 -34.85 27.08 -22.96
N GLU A 202 -35.82 27.51 -23.76
CA GLU A 202 -35.60 27.84 -25.17
C GLU A 202 -34.59 28.98 -25.32
N ASN A 203 -34.70 30.02 -24.50
CA ASN A 203 -33.78 31.16 -24.55
C ASN A 203 -32.34 30.76 -24.19
N ILE A 204 -32.15 29.91 -23.19
CA ILE A 204 -30.82 29.44 -22.74
C ILE A 204 -30.19 28.48 -23.75
N THR A 205 -31.00 27.68 -24.46
CA THR A 205 -30.51 26.60 -25.32
C THR A 205 -30.53 26.94 -26.81
N LYS A 206 -31.11 28.06 -27.24
CA LYS A 206 -31.34 28.46 -28.64
C LYS A 206 -30.16 28.26 -29.61
N LYS A 207 -28.92 28.42 -29.14
CA LYS A 207 -27.70 28.28 -29.98
C LYS A 207 -27.12 26.86 -30.02
N ARG A 208 -27.52 25.98 -29.12
CA ARG A 208 -26.91 24.64 -28.90
C ARG A 208 -27.90 23.49 -28.81
N GLY A 209 -29.19 23.77 -28.64
CA GLY A 209 -30.26 22.77 -28.62
C GLY A 209 -31.02 22.78 -29.94
N ARG A 210 -31.29 21.60 -30.48
CA ARG A 210 -32.22 21.38 -31.59
C ARG A 210 -33.28 20.39 -31.16
N ILE A 211 -34.55 20.77 -31.34
CA ILE A 211 -35.69 19.91 -31.05
C ILE A 211 -36.41 19.61 -32.35
N VAL A 212 -36.76 18.34 -32.57
CA VAL A 212 -37.51 17.86 -33.73
C VAL A 212 -38.60 16.88 -33.29
N SER A 213 -39.64 16.74 -34.09
CA SER A 213 -40.74 15.81 -33.82
C SER A 213 -40.34 14.35 -34.04
N TRP A 214 -39.53 14.09 -35.07
CA TRP A 214 -38.95 12.79 -35.38
C TRP A 214 -37.65 12.93 -36.18
N ALA A 215 -36.61 12.20 -35.80
CA ALA A 215 -35.29 12.27 -36.44
C ALA A 215 -34.97 10.99 -37.23
N PRO A 216 -34.22 11.08 -38.35
CA PRO A 216 -33.66 9.92 -39.05
C PRO A 216 -32.56 9.28 -38.20
N GLN A 217 -32.95 8.49 -37.20
CA GLN A 217 -32.07 8.01 -36.12
C GLN A 217 -30.78 7.33 -36.62
N LYS A 218 -30.88 6.51 -37.67
CA LYS A 218 -29.73 5.83 -38.26
C LYS A 218 -28.68 6.82 -38.78
N GLU A 219 -29.13 7.88 -39.45
CA GLU A 219 -28.24 8.93 -39.97
C GLU A 219 -27.68 9.78 -38.84
N VAL A 220 -28.49 10.09 -37.83
CA VAL A 220 -28.06 10.84 -36.64
C VAL A 220 -26.97 10.08 -35.88
N LEU A 221 -27.17 8.79 -35.60
CA LEU A 221 -26.19 7.97 -34.87
C LEU A 221 -24.90 7.75 -35.67
N ALA A 222 -24.99 7.69 -37.00
CA ALA A 222 -23.81 7.60 -37.87
C ALA A 222 -23.06 8.94 -38.01
N HIS A 223 -23.64 10.06 -37.56
CA HIS A 223 -23.07 11.38 -37.72
C HIS A 223 -21.92 11.64 -36.73
N GLN A 224 -20.75 12.04 -37.24
CA GLN A 224 -19.51 12.24 -36.47
C GLN A 224 -19.58 13.23 -35.29
N THR A 225 -20.63 14.04 -35.22
CA THR A 225 -20.82 15.04 -34.16
C THR A 225 -21.55 14.48 -32.95
N VAL A 226 -22.26 13.36 -33.09
CA VAL A 226 -22.97 12.71 -31.99
C VAL A 226 -21.97 11.98 -31.11
N GLY A 227 -21.82 12.47 -29.86
CA GLY A 227 -20.90 11.91 -28.87
C GLY A 227 -21.58 10.97 -27.87
N ALA A 228 -22.90 11.04 -27.73
CA ALA A 228 -23.67 10.19 -26.82
C ALA A 228 -25.13 10.06 -27.26
N PHE A 229 -25.76 8.93 -26.91
CA PHE A 229 -27.17 8.65 -27.20
C PHE A 229 -27.97 8.36 -25.94
N TRP A 230 -28.91 9.23 -25.59
CA TRP A 230 -29.89 8.98 -24.56
C TRP A 230 -31.11 8.28 -25.11
N THR A 231 -31.29 7.04 -24.65
CA THR A 231 -32.30 6.10 -25.14
C THR A 231 -33.03 5.37 -24.01
N HIS A 232 -34.23 4.90 -24.33
CA HIS A 232 -35.00 3.97 -23.52
C HIS A 232 -34.52 2.51 -23.64
N ASN A 233 -33.49 2.25 -24.47
CA ASN A 233 -32.90 0.93 -24.73
C ASN A 233 -33.84 -0.09 -25.40
N GLY A 234 -34.64 0.34 -26.37
CA GLY A 234 -35.23 -0.60 -27.33
C GLY A 234 -34.12 -1.36 -28.08
N TRP A 235 -34.32 -2.65 -28.36
CA TRP A 235 -33.26 -3.51 -28.92
C TRP A 235 -32.68 -2.98 -30.24
N ASN A 236 -33.54 -2.55 -31.17
CA ASN A 236 -33.09 -1.97 -32.44
C ASN A 236 -32.25 -0.70 -32.25
N SER A 237 -32.68 0.22 -31.39
CA SER A 237 -31.92 1.44 -31.08
C SER A 237 -30.58 1.12 -30.40
N THR A 238 -30.54 0.04 -29.60
CA THR A 238 -29.34 -0.41 -28.90
C THR A 238 -28.30 -0.94 -29.89
N ILE A 239 -28.72 -1.81 -30.82
CA ILE A 239 -27.81 -2.34 -31.84
C ILE A 239 -27.38 -1.28 -32.85
N GLU A 240 -28.23 -0.29 -33.17
CA GLU A 240 -27.86 0.88 -33.99
C GLU A 240 -26.74 1.69 -33.32
N SER A 241 -26.92 2.06 -32.05
CA SER A 241 -25.92 2.81 -31.28
C SER A 241 -24.58 2.06 -31.19
N ILE A 242 -24.63 0.76 -30.90
CA ILE A 242 -23.43 -0.10 -30.83
C ILE A 242 -22.76 -0.19 -32.21
N SER A 243 -23.55 -0.26 -33.28
CA SER A 243 -23.03 -0.34 -34.65
C SER A 243 -22.33 0.93 -35.10
N GLU A 244 -22.74 2.09 -34.60
CA GLU A 244 -22.08 3.37 -34.90
C GLU A 244 -21.05 3.78 -33.83
N GLY A 245 -20.89 2.97 -32.77
CA GLY A 245 -19.92 3.22 -31.70
C GLY A 245 -20.30 4.37 -30.76
N VAL A 246 -21.58 4.73 -30.70
CA VAL A 246 -22.09 5.81 -29.85
C VAL A 246 -22.44 5.26 -28.46
N PRO A 247 -21.87 5.81 -27.36
CA PRO A 247 -22.18 5.36 -26.01
C PRO A 247 -23.59 5.80 -25.57
N MET A 248 -24.22 5.01 -24.70
CA MET A 248 -25.63 5.22 -24.33
C MET A 248 -25.86 5.74 -22.91
N LEU A 249 -26.83 6.64 -22.77
CA LEU A 249 -27.54 6.90 -21.52
C LEU A 249 -28.83 6.09 -21.49
N CYS A 250 -28.91 5.16 -20.57
CA CYS A 250 -29.96 4.17 -20.51
C CYS A 250 -31.03 4.57 -19.50
N TRP A 251 -32.24 4.83 -19.97
CA TRP A 251 -33.39 5.10 -19.08
C TRP A 251 -34.58 4.21 -19.47
N PRO A 252 -34.60 2.94 -19.01
CA PRO A 252 -35.59 1.96 -19.42
C PRO A 252 -36.93 2.18 -18.71
N HIS A 253 -38.04 2.01 -19.44
CA HIS A 253 -39.39 2.13 -18.89
C HIS A 253 -40.09 0.78 -18.76
N VAL A 254 -40.29 0.09 -19.89
CA VAL A 254 -41.23 -1.04 -20.01
C VAL A 254 -40.65 -2.16 -20.87
N GLY A 255 -41.06 -3.40 -20.58
CA GLY A 255 -40.72 -4.57 -21.39
C GLY A 255 -39.25 -4.97 -21.31
N ASP A 256 -38.67 -5.30 -22.47
CA ASP A 256 -37.29 -5.78 -22.63
C ASP A 256 -36.23 -4.71 -22.35
N GLN A 257 -36.64 -3.44 -22.24
CA GLN A 257 -35.76 -2.28 -22.06
C GLN A 257 -34.87 -2.40 -20.82
N LYS A 258 -35.36 -2.95 -19.71
CA LYS A 258 -34.58 -3.12 -18.47
C LYS A 258 -33.47 -4.15 -18.64
N VAL A 259 -33.75 -5.25 -19.34
CA VAL A 259 -32.75 -6.25 -19.72
C VAL A 259 -31.70 -5.63 -20.64
N ASN A 260 -32.14 -4.91 -21.68
CA ASN A 260 -31.25 -4.26 -22.63
C ASN A 260 -30.35 -3.21 -21.94
N ALA A 261 -30.91 -2.39 -21.05
CA ALA A 261 -30.15 -1.43 -20.25
C ALA A 261 -29.12 -2.12 -19.35
N ARG A 262 -29.46 -3.27 -18.74
CA ARG A 262 -28.53 -4.09 -17.94
C ARG A 262 -27.39 -4.64 -18.80
N LEU A 263 -27.69 -5.16 -20.00
CA LEU A 263 -26.69 -5.60 -20.97
C LEU A 263 -25.74 -4.46 -21.32
N VAL A 264 -26.27 -3.30 -21.69
CA VAL A 264 -25.48 -2.13 -22.10
C VAL A 264 -24.61 -1.59 -20.97
N SER A 265 -25.18 -1.40 -19.78
CA SER A 265 -24.49 -0.73 -18.67
C SER A 265 -23.60 -1.63 -17.83
N HIS A 266 -24.00 -2.89 -17.61
CA HIS A 266 -23.31 -3.77 -16.68
C HIS A 266 -22.48 -4.86 -17.37
N LEU A 267 -23.00 -5.45 -18.46
CA LEU A 267 -22.31 -6.53 -19.17
C LEU A 267 -21.31 -5.97 -20.20
N TRP A 268 -21.78 -5.12 -21.11
CA TRP A 268 -20.98 -4.58 -22.22
C TRP A 268 -20.24 -3.28 -21.86
N ARG A 269 -20.73 -2.53 -20.86
CA ARG A 269 -20.16 -1.26 -20.39
C ARG A 269 -19.99 -0.23 -21.52
N VAL A 270 -20.95 -0.20 -22.44
CA VAL A 270 -21.04 0.76 -23.55
C VAL A 270 -22.08 1.86 -23.28
N GLY A 271 -22.56 1.95 -22.03
CA GLY A 271 -23.48 2.99 -21.57
C GLY A 271 -23.62 3.01 -20.05
N ILE A 272 -24.42 3.94 -19.53
CA ILE A 272 -24.72 4.10 -18.10
C ILE A 272 -26.23 4.11 -17.92
N GLN A 273 -26.74 3.38 -16.93
CA GLN A 273 -28.16 3.38 -16.59
C GLN A 273 -28.49 4.46 -15.58
N LEU A 274 -29.48 5.30 -15.89
CA LEU A 274 -30.10 6.23 -14.94
C LEU A 274 -31.06 5.46 -14.04
N GLU A 275 -30.74 5.44 -12.75
CA GLU A 275 -31.63 4.86 -11.74
C GLU A 275 -32.76 5.83 -11.37
N ARG A 276 -32.50 7.15 -11.41
CA ARG A 276 -33.48 8.22 -11.15
C ARG A 276 -33.31 9.37 -12.12
N LEU A 277 -34.44 9.87 -12.63
CA LEU A 277 -34.48 11.00 -13.54
C LEU A 277 -34.47 12.32 -12.75
N GLU A 278 -33.27 12.72 -12.33
CA GLU A 278 -33.04 13.99 -11.64
C GLU A 278 -32.01 14.79 -12.44
N ARG A 279 -32.22 16.11 -12.60
CA ARG A 279 -31.34 16.99 -13.38
C ARG A 279 -29.85 16.89 -13.00
N GLY A 280 -29.54 16.64 -11.73
CA GLY A 280 -28.17 16.45 -11.25
C GLY A 280 -27.53 15.15 -11.73
N ASN A 281 -28.29 14.05 -11.79
CA ASN A 281 -27.81 12.76 -12.32
C ASN A 281 -27.57 12.84 -13.83
N ILE A 282 -28.43 13.58 -14.54
CA ILE A 282 -28.29 13.85 -15.97
C ILE A 282 -27.03 14.68 -16.23
N GLU A 283 -26.78 15.71 -15.43
CA GLU A 283 -25.57 16.53 -15.53
C GLU A 283 -24.29 15.71 -15.28
N ASP A 284 -24.26 14.93 -14.20
CA ASP A 284 -23.14 14.07 -13.86
C ASP A 284 -22.86 13.03 -14.96
N PHE A 285 -23.90 12.45 -15.56
CA PHE A 285 -23.74 11.59 -16.71
C PHE A 285 -23.10 12.31 -17.90
N ILE A 286 -23.62 13.48 -18.28
CA ILE A 286 -23.11 14.22 -19.44
C ILE A 286 -21.64 14.58 -19.24
N ARG A 287 -21.25 14.93 -18.00
CA ARG A 287 -19.84 15.14 -17.63
C ARG A 287 -18.99 13.87 -17.75
N ARG A 288 -19.53 12.71 -17.38
CA ARG A 288 -18.82 11.41 -17.44
C ARG A 288 -18.65 10.86 -18.86
N VAL A 289 -19.58 11.17 -19.77
CA VAL A 289 -19.55 10.67 -21.16
C VAL A 289 -18.94 11.66 -22.15
N SER A 290 -18.85 12.95 -21.79
CA SER A 290 -18.05 13.93 -22.53
C SER A 290 -16.56 13.53 -22.46
N PHE A 291 -16.04 12.92 -23.53
CA PHE A 291 -14.67 12.40 -23.57
C PHE A 291 -13.61 13.47 -23.25
N PRO A 292 -12.48 13.07 -22.63
CA PRO A 292 -11.29 13.91 -22.57
C PRO A 292 -10.81 14.23 -23.98
N LEU A 293 -10.48 15.49 -24.22
CA LEU A 293 -9.67 15.94 -25.36
C LEU A 293 -8.42 15.06 -25.45
N ARG A 294 -8.45 14.01 -26.28
CA ARG A 294 -7.23 13.27 -26.65
C ARG A 294 -6.48 14.13 -27.66
N THR A 295 -5.48 14.87 -27.18
CA THR A 295 -4.29 15.14 -27.99
C THR A 295 -3.71 13.79 -28.42
N VAL A 296 -3.94 13.43 -29.68
CA VAL A 296 -3.19 12.35 -30.34
C VAL A 296 -1.83 12.94 -30.68
N PRO A 297 -0.69 12.34 -30.27
CA PRO A 297 0.59 12.74 -30.80
C PRO A 297 0.58 12.44 -32.30
N SER A 298 0.67 13.49 -33.11
CA SER A 298 0.88 13.36 -34.55
C SER A 298 2.28 12.83 -34.80
N THR A 299 2.45 11.52 -34.89
CA THR A 299 3.62 10.88 -35.53
C THR A 299 3.31 9.43 -35.86
N PHE A 300 2.68 9.22 -37.01
CA PHE A 300 2.92 8.06 -37.88
C PHE A 300 2.88 8.57 -39.32
N LEU A 301 3.95 9.26 -39.72
CA LEU A 301 4.36 9.33 -41.12
C LEU A 301 5.87 9.12 -41.17
N VAL A 302 6.23 8.07 -41.90
CA VAL A 302 7.57 7.69 -42.32
C VAL A 302 8.13 8.77 -43.24
N GLN A 303 9.36 9.24 -43.01
CA GLN A 303 10.36 9.35 -44.07
C GLN A 303 11.79 9.59 -43.54
N ASN A 304 12.72 8.96 -44.26
CA ASN A 304 14.15 8.81 -44.06
C ASN A 304 14.94 10.13 -43.96
N GLY A 305 15.99 10.14 -43.13
CA GLY A 305 17.07 11.15 -43.19
C GLY A 305 18.06 11.00 -42.04
N VAL A 306 19.34 10.84 -42.36
CA VAL A 306 20.44 10.41 -41.48
C VAL A 306 21.24 11.61 -40.90
N SER A 307 21.77 11.45 -39.67
CA SER A 307 23.04 12.03 -39.09
C SER A 307 22.98 13.40 -38.33
N PRO A 308 23.88 13.73 -37.36
CA PRO A 308 23.98 13.18 -35.99
C PRO A 308 24.21 14.26 -34.88
N ARG A 309 24.17 13.84 -33.60
CA ARG A 309 24.78 14.48 -32.38
C ARG A 309 24.51 15.97 -32.07
N ALA A 310 23.98 16.23 -30.87
CA ALA A 310 24.67 17.02 -29.84
C ALA A 310 23.97 16.94 -28.46
N PHE A 311 24.80 16.70 -27.45
CA PHE A 311 24.59 16.93 -26.02
C PHE A 311 24.32 18.44 -25.76
N MET A 312 23.39 18.81 -24.88
CA MET A 312 23.64 19.65 -23.70
C MET A 312 22.38 20.12 -22.94
N SER A 313 22.44 19.89 -21.63
CA SER A 313 21.92 20.65 -20.48
C SER A 313 20.63 21.50 -20.56
N THR A 314 19.71 21.11 -19.69
CA THR A 314 18.60 21.88 -19.12
C THR A 314 19.07 23.15 -18.40
N SER A 315 18.36 24.27 -18.66
CA SER A 315 18.45 25.52 -17.91
C SER A 315 17.12 25.77 -17.19
N ALA A 316 17.25 26.34 -15.98
CA ALA A 316 16.28 26.36 -14.92
C ALA A 316 15.11 27.35 -15.11
N ALA A 317 14.04 27.06 -14.37
CA ALA A 317 12.91 27.93 -14.11
C ALA A 317 13.33 29.15 -13.27
N THR A 318 12.69 30.29 -13.55
CA THR A 318 12.91 31.56 -12.85
C THR A 318 11.63 31.91 -12.10
N GLU A 319 11.70 32.05 -10.78
CA GLU A 319 10.78 32.93 -10.05
C GLU A 319 11.53 33.67 -8.92
N SER A 320 11.45 34.99 -9.06
CA SER A 320 11.67 36.13 -8.16
C SER A 320 11.93 35.88 -6.66
N GLN A 321 13.09 36.36 -6.20
CA GLN A 321 13.30 36.77 -4.80
C GLN A 321 13.41 38.29 -4.67
N LYS A 322 12.69 38.82 -3.67
CA LYS A 322 12.82 40.19 -3.14
C LYS A 322 14.22 40.42 -2.56
N GLU A 323 14.80 41.55 -2.90
CA GLU A 323 16.08 42.02 -2.38
C GLU A 323 16.02 42.33 -0.88
N SER A 324 17.01 41.82 -0.14
CA SER A 324 17.49 42.46 1.09
C SER A 324 19.00 42.60 0.99
N ALA A 325 19.48 43.82 1.20
CA ALA A 325 20.86 44.23 0.98
C ALA A 325 21.77 43.81 2.16
N SER A 326 22.68 42.85 1.92
CA SER A 326 24.10 42.96 2.28
C SER A 326 24.89 41.84 1.58
N SER A 327 25.51 42.13 0.43
CA SER A 327 26.39 41.17 -0.25
C SER A 327 27.82 41.32 0.30
N LYS A 328 28.21 40.44 1.22
CA LYS A 328 29.64 40.12 1.39
C LYS A 328 30.08 39.36 0.14
N ALA A 329 31.07 39.89 -0.58
CA ALA A 329 31.62 39.26 -1.78
C ALA A 329 32.08 37.82 -1.48
N TYR A 330 31.53 36.84 -2.23
CA TYR A 330 31.94 35.44 -2.20
C TYR A 330 33.19 35.27 -3.09
N GLY A 331 34.37 35.19 -2.46
CA GLY A 331 35.66 35.01 -3.13
C GLY A 331 36.26 33.62 -2.87
N SER A 332 37.33 33.26 -3.59
CA SER A 332 38.05 31.98 -3.45
C SER A 332 38.49 31.68 -2.01
N ASP A 333 38.76 32.71 -1.22
CA ASP A 333 39.24 32.61 0.16
C ASP A 333 38.16 32.09 1.14
N GLN A 334 36.88 32.08 0.71
CA GLN A 334 35.77 31.47 1.45
C GLN A 334 35.60 29.97 1.15
N ILE A 335 36.34 29.41 0.18
CA ILE A 335 36.37 27.97 -0.11
C ILE A 335 37.36 27.29 0.84
N GLN A 336 36.84 26.75 1.93
CA GLN A 336 37.65 25.98 2.88
C GLN A 336 37.88 24.54 2.37
N VAL A 337 39.11 24.24 1.94
CA VAL A 337 39.54 22.86 1.65
C VAL A 337 39.99 22.19 2.94
N LEU A 338 39.18 21.25 3.43
CA LEU A 338 39.45 20.47 4.64
C LEU A 338 40.45 19.34 4.31
N LYS A 339 41.56 19.26 5.06
CA LYS A 339 42.62 18.26 4.83
C LYS A 339 42.47 17.04 5.75
N GLY A 340 42.90 15.87 5.29
CA GLY A 340 42.88 14.63 6.09
C GLY A 340 41.47 14.21 6.51
N LEU A 341 41.26 14.01 7.82
CA LEU A 341 39.99 13.54 8.40
C LEU A 341 39.09 14.67 8.93
N GLU A 342 39.48 15.94 8.78
CA GLU A 342 38.64 17.09 9.13
C GLU A 342 37.26 17.11 8.46
N PRO A 343 37.08 16.68 7.18
CA PRO A 343 35.74 16.63 6.60
C PRO A 343 34.81 15.63 7.32
N VAL A 344 35.36 14.55 7.91
CA VAL A 344 34.57 13.59 8.70
C VAL A 344 34.09 14.24 9.98
N ARG A 345 34.99 14.91 10.71
CA ARG A 345 34.66 15.59 11.97
C ARG A 345 33.65 16.71 11.80
N LYS A 346 33.71 17.47 10.69
CA LYS A 346 32.76 18.55 10.42
C LYS A 346 31.39 18.07 9.96
N ARG A 347 31.31 16.90 9.32
CA ARG A 347 30.05 16.35 8.77
C ARG A 347 29.90 14.86 9.08
N PRO A 348 29.86 14.46 10.36
CA PRO A 348 29.85 13.05 10.77
C PRO A 348 28.63 12.29 10.25
N GLY A 349 27.44 12.90 10.26
CA GLY A 349 26.21 12.25 9.80
C GLY A 349 26.26 11.76 8.34
N MET A 350 27.08 12.37 7.48
CA MET A 350 27.26 11.91 6.10
C MET A 350 28.03 10.58 6.01
N TYR A 351 28.83 10.25 7.03
CA TYR A 351 29.66 9.04 7.07
C TYR A 351 29.05 7.93 7.93
N ILE A 352 28.38 8.28 9.03
CA ILE A 352 27.79 7.32 10.00
C ILE A 352 26.26 7.40 10.11
N GLY A 353 25.61 8.13 9.21
CA GLY A 353 24.16 8.29 9.13
C GLY A 353 23.59 9.30 10.13
N SER A 354 24.00 9.24 11.41
CA SER A 354 23.53 10.18 12.44
C SER A 354 24.60 10.46 13.51
N THR A 355 24.37 11.48 14.34
CA THR A 355 25.17 11.77 15.54
C THR A 355 24.45 11.37 16.83
N GLY A 356 23.44 10.51 16.73
CA GLY A 356 22.69 9.95 17.85
C GLY A 356 23.14 8.52 18.21
N PRO A 357 22.37 7.77 19.02
CA PRO A 357 22.68 6.39 19.40
C PRO A 357 22.94 5.47 18.20
N ARG A 358 22.20 5.63 17.10
CA ARG A 358 22.39 4.83 15.87
C ARG A 358 23.78 5.02 15.25
N GLY A 359 24.25 6.26 15.14
CA GLY A 359 25.59 6.57 14.64
C GLY A 359 26.70 6.02 15.52
N LEU A 360 26.50 6.05 16.86
CA LEU A 360 27.43 5.47 17.82
C LEU A 360 27.59 3.95 17.62
N HIS A 361 26.47 3.22 17.53
CA HIS A 361 26.51 1.78 17.27
C HIS A 361 27.07 1.44 15.88
N HIS A 362 26.86 2.31 14.89
CA HIS A 362 27.41 2.11 13.55
C HIS A 362 28.96 2.12 13.55
N LEU A 363 29.59 2.91 14.42
CA LEU A 363 31.05 2.87 14.60
C LEU A 363 31.54 1.53 15.13
N VAL A 364 30.77 0.91 16.03
CA VAL A 364 31.04 -0.45 16.53
C VAL A 364 30.92 -1.47 15.40
N TYR A 365 29.85 -1.36 14.59
CA TYR A 365 29.59 -2.27 13.48
C TYR A 365 30.71 -2.25 12.45
N GLU A 366 31.27 -1.08 12.12
CA GLU A 366 32.37 -1.00 11.14
C GLU A 366 33.64 -1.74 11.60
N ILE A 367 33.94 -1.81 12.90
CA ILE A 367 35.07 -2.61 13.39
C ILE A 367 34.70 -4.09 13.44
N LEU A 368 33.51 -4.40 13.97
CA LEU A 368 33.04 -5.77 14.09
C LEU A 368 32.95 -6.46 12.73
N ASP A 369 32.47 -5.75 11.71
CA ASP A 369 32.36 -6.26 10.34
C ASP A 369 33.75 -6.55 9.75
N ASN A 370 34.78 -5.73 10.01
CA ASN A 370 36.15 -6.04 9.58
C ASN A 370 36.71 -7.30 10.27
N ALA A 371 36.41 -7.51 11.55
CA ALA A 371 36.80 -8.73 12.26
C ALA A 371 36.07 -9.96 11.69
N VAL A 372 34.81 -9.81 11.28
CA VAL A 372 34.05 -10.87 10.59
C VAL A 372 34.60 -11.14 9.20
N ASP A 373 35.08 -10.13 8.46
CA ASP A 373 35.72 -10.32 7.15
C ASP A 373 36.92 -11.28 7.25
N GLU A 374 37.72 -11.20 8.33
CA GLU A 374 38.81 -12.15 8.59
C GLU A 374 38.31 -13.58 8.84
N ALA A 375 37.16 -13.73 9.51
CA ALA A 375 36.52 -15.03 9.71
C ALA A 375 35.95 -15.59 8.40
N GLN A 376 35.35 -14.74 7.55
CA GLN A 376 34.84 -15.13 6.24
C GLN A 376 35.95 -15.56 5.28
N ALA A 377 37.11 -14.93 5.38
CA ALA A 377 38.32 -15.34 4.66
C ALA A 377 38.94 -16.64 5.21
N GLY A 378 38.41 -17.17 6.32
CA GLY A 378 38.81 -18.45 6.92
C GLY A 378 39.98 -18.35 7.90
N TYR A 379 40.38 -17.14 8.30
CA TYR A 379 41.53 -16.93 9.17
C TYR A 379 41.17 -16.68 10.63
N ALA A 380 39.95 -16.21 10.92
CA ALA A 380 39.45 -16.07 12.29
C ALA A 380 38.36 -17.11 12.61
N SER A 381 38.31 -17.54 13.87
CA SER A 381 37.30 -18.45 14.42
C SER A 381 36.66 -17.95 15.72
N LYS A 382 37.24 -16.91 16.35
CA LYS A 382 36.74 -16.31 17.58
C LYS A 382 36.87 -14.80 17.56
N ILE A 383 35.80 -14.10 17.94
CA ILE A 383 35.78 -12.65 18.18
C ILE A 383 35.27 -12.39 19.60
N ASN A 384 35.92 -11.51 20.34
CA ASN A 384 35.44 -11.05 21.64
C ASN A 384 35.13 -9.55 21.58
N VAL A 385 33.95 -9.17 22.07
CA VAL A 385 33.46 -7.80 22.18
C VAL A 385 33.26 -7.47 23.66
N VAL A 386 33.90 -6.43 24.17
CA VAL A 386 33.77 -6.01 25.57
C VAL A 386 33.35 -4.54 25.64
N LEU A 387 32.23 -4.28 26.31
CA LEU A 387 31.78 -2.96 26.69
C LEU A 387 32.29 -2.65 28.10
N HIS A 388 33.16 -1.65 28.23
CA HIS A 388 33.77 -1.27 29.50
C HIS A 388 32.89 -0.29 30.29
N SER A 389 33.11 -0.20 31.60
CA SER A 389 32.33 0.67 32.49
C SER A 389 32.54 2.18 32.25
N ASP A 390 33.57 2.55 31.49
CA ASP A 390 33.87 3.92 31.07
C ASP A 390 33.25 4.30 29.72
N ASN A 391 32.28 3.52 29.23
CA ASN A 391 31.62 3.67 27.93
C ASN A 391 32.55 3.50 26.73
N SER A 392 33.73 2.88 26.93
CA SER A 392 34.60 2.42 25.84
C SER A 392 34.26 0.99 25.41
N ILE A 393 34.70 0.62 24.21
CA ILE A 393 34.52 -0.72 23.65
C ILE A 393 35.86 -1.27 23.17
N SER A 394 36.06 -2.57 23.34
CA SER A 394 37.14 -3.33 22.72
C SER A 394 36.59 -4.50 21.90
N ILE A 395 37.18 -4.72 20.72
CA ILE A 395 36.89 -5.84 19.83
C ILE A 395 38.21 -6.51 19.50
N THR A 396 38.27 -7.82 19.69
CA THR A 396 39.47 -8.63 19.44
C THR A 396 39.12 -9.85 18.61
N ASP A 397 39.89 -10.14 17.57
CA ASP A 397 39.79 -11.35 16.76
C ASP A 397 41.09 -12.16 16.79
N ASN A 398 41.02 -13.42 16.35
CA ASN A 398 42.17 -14.31 16.18
C ASN A 398 42.58 -14.50 14.70
N GLY A 399 42.30 -13.52 13.84
CA GLY A 399 42.64 -13.53 12.42
C GLY A 399 44.11 -13.19 12.15
N ARG A 400 44.41 -12.75 10.93
CA ARG A 400 45.79 -12.45 10.50
C ARG A 400 46.35 -11.14 11.08
N GLY A 401 45.45 -10.23 11.48
CA GLY A 401 45.78 -8.87 11.90
C GLY A 401 45.97 -7.89 10.74
N ILE A 402 45.92 -6.59 11.06
CA ILE A 402 46.13 -5.51 10.08
C ILE A 402 47.63 -5.43 9.75
N PRO A 403 48.03 -5.35 8.46
CA PRO A 403 49.44 -5.24 8.08
C PRO A 403 50.14 -4.04 8.73
N THR A 404 51.35 -4.24 9.23
CA THR A 404 52.16 -3.20 9.91
C THR A 404 53.38 -2.77 9.10
N ASP A 405 53.67 -3.45 7.99
CA ASP A 405 54.77 -3.12 7.08
C ASP A 405 54.63 -1.73 6.46
N LEU A 406 55.73 -1.19 5.96
CA LEU A 406 55.74 0.12 5.31
C LEU A 406 54.98 0.08 3.98
N HIS A 407 54.00 0.97 3.83
CA HIS A 407 53.25 1.13 2.59
C HIS A 407 54.07 1.93 1.56
N GLN A 408 54.15 1.39 0.33
CA GLN A 408 55.09 1.87 -0.69
C GLN A 408 54.89 3.33 -1.10
N VAL A 409 53.65 3.85 -1.05
CA VAL A 409 53.31 5.21 -1.48
C VAL A 409 53.36 6.20 -0.32
N THR A 410 52.73 5.87 0.80
CA THR A 410 52.61 6.79 1.95
C THR A 410 53.86 6.83 2.80
N LYS A 411 54.77 5.85 2.64
CA LYS A 411 56.01 5.69 3.41
C LYS A 411 55.79 5.62 4.93
N LYS A 412 54.57 5.28 5.34
CA LYS A 412 54.13 5.04 6.72
C LYS A 412 53.76 3.56 6.87
N SER A 413 53.60 3.07 8.10
CA SER A 413 53.05 1.72 8.28
C SER A 413 51.68 1.60 7.61
N ALA A 414 51.35 0.40 7.11
CA ALA A 414 50.06 0.13 6.50
C ALA A 414 48.92 0.38 7.49
N LEU A 415 49.12 0.04 8.77
CA LEU A 415 48.21 0.40 9.87
C LEU A 415 47.99 1.92 9.98
N GLU A 416 49.04 2.74 10.03
CA GLU A 416 48.90 4.20 10.07
C GLU A 416 48.21 4.73 8.82
N THR A 417 48.50 4.13 7.66
CA THR A 417 47.91 4.51 6.39
C THR A 417 46.39 4.29 6.38
N VAL A 418 45.93 3.11 6.82
CA VAL A 418 44.50 2.76 6.91
C VAL A 418 43.75 3.65 7.91
N LEU A 419 44.39 4.03 9.02
CA LEU A 419 43.76 4.87 10.06
C LEU A 419 43.72 6.37 9.74
N THR A 420 44.60 6.87 8.86
CA THR A 420 44.79 8.32 8.64
C THR A 420 44.43 8.82 7.25
N PHE A 421 44.40 7.95 6.24
CA PHE A 421 44.03 8.31 4.86
C PHE A 421 42.65 7.75 4.48
N LYS A 422 41.80 8.58 3.87
CA LYS A 422 40.54 8.14 3.27
C LYS A 422 40.81 7.33 2.00
N HIS A 423 40.04 6.27 1.78
CA HIS A 423 40.12 5.38 0.60
C HIS A 423 41.46 4.64 0.45
N SER A 424 42.18 4.43 1.57
CA SER A 424 43.50 3.79 1.57
C SER A 424 43.44 2.27 1.62
N SER A 425 42.32 1.69 2.08
CA SER A 425 42.03 0.26 1.94
C SER A 425 41.01 0.02 0.83
N LYS A 426 41.49 0.01 -0.41
CA LYS A 426 40.79 -0.72 -1.46
C LYS A 426 41.33 -2.15 -1.46
N CYS A 427 40.52 -3.13 -1.08
CA CYS A 427 40.67 -4.49 -1.61
C CYS A 427 40.22 -4.47 -3.09
N THR A 428 40.94 -3.74 -3.96
CA THR A 428 40.74 -3.79 -5.40
C THR A 428 41.83 -4.64 -6.02
N CYS A 429 41.52 -5.90 -6.28
CA CYS A 429 42.19 -6.68 -7.32
C CYS A 429 41.67 -6.18 -8.67
N SER A 430 42.45 -5.35 -9.36
CA SER A 430 42.32 -5.14 -10.80
C SER A 430 43.54 -5.74 -11.49
N LEU A 431 43.31 -6.72 -12.36
CA LEU A 431 44.29 -7.30 -13.29
C LEU A 431 45.19 -6.22 -13.91
N PHE A 432 46.52 -6.33 -13.75
CA PHE A 432 47.49 -5.82 -14.73
C PHE A 432 48.76 -6.70 -14.77
N THR A 433 48.89 -7.38 -15.90
CA THR A 433 50.10 -7.78 -16.65
C THR A 433 51.26 -8.47 -15.95
N LEU A 434 51.46 -9.73 -16.36
CA LEU A 434 52.72 -10.47 -16.30
C LEU A 434 53.88 -9.60 -16.86
N SER A 435 54.81 -9.19 -16.01
CA SER A 435 56.12 -8.70 -16.43
C SER A 435 57.19 -9.55 -15.76
N TYR A 436 57.91 -10.31 -16.59
CA TYR A 436 59.11 -11.02 -16.18
C TYR A 436 60.17 -10.03 -15.70
N MET A 437 60.56 -10.10 -14.42
CA MET A 437 61.91 -9.73 -14.00
C MET A 437 62.56 -10.92 -13.30
N LEU A 438 63.54 -11.49 -14.00
CA LEU A 438 64.53 -12.41 -13.46
C LEU A 438 65.33 -11.68 -12.37
N ALA A 439 65.21 -12.13 -11.12
CA ALA A 439 66.22 -12.13 -10.05
C ALA A 439 65.60 -11.96 -8.65
N ALA A 440 64.92 -12.99 -8.15
CA ALA A 440 64.85 -13.33 -6.72
C ALA A 440 63.99 -14.60 -6.57
N ASN A 441 64.56 -15.66 -6.01
CA ASN A 441 63.81 -16.85 -5.60
C ASN A 441 62.91 -16.52 -4.39
N LEU A 442 61.80 -15.82 -4.60
CA LEU A 442 60.76 -15.61 -3.61
C LEU A 442 59.39 -15.77 -4.26
N VAL A 443 58.81 -16.97 -4.14
CA VAL A 443 57.40 -17.21 -4.44
C VAL A 443 56.62 -16.72 -3.22
N VAL A 444 56.09 -15.50 -3.29
CA VAL A 444 55.08 -15.02 -2.34
C VAL A 444 53.72 -15.40 -2.90
N LEU A 445 53.08 -16.41 -2.32
CA LEU A 445 51.66 -16.68 -2.52
C LEU A 445 50.89 -15.63 -1.71
N THR A 446 50.51 -14.52 -2.33
CA THR A 446 49.45 -13.66 -1.80
C THR A 446 48.12 -14.34 -2.07
N VAL A 447 47.43 -14.80 -1.02
CA VAL A 447 46.05 -15.27 -1.12
C VAL A 447 45.14 -14.07 -0.88
N ASP A 448 44.46 -13.65 -1.94
CA ASP A 448 43.52 -12.54 -1.96
C ASP A 448 42.31 -12.80 -1.02
N ILE A 449 41.75 -11.73 -0.44
CA ILE A 449 40.45 -11.80 0.23
C ILE A 449 39.38 -11.91 -0.86
N VAL A 450 38.82 -13.11 -1.01
CA VAL A 450 37.86 -13.42 -2.09
C VAL A 450 36.50 -12.73 -1.88
N PHE A 451 36.12 -12.44 -0.63
CA PHE A 451 34.87 -11.77 -0.26
C PHE A 451 35.09 -10.84 0.94
N SER A 452 34.74 -9.56 0.85
CA SER A 452 34.77 -8.59 1.96
C SER A 452 33.58 -7.63 1.87
N GLY A 453 32.96 -7.32 3.01
CA GLY A 453 31.90 -6.31 3.09
C GLY A 453 32.44 -4.86 3.12
N GLY A 454 33.70 -4.68 3.51
CA GLY A 454 34.36 -3.40 3.73
C GLY A 454 35.01 -2.76 2.48
N LEU A 455 34.25 -2.40 1.44
CA LEU A 455 34.85 -1.94 0.17
C LEU A 455 35.25 -0.46 0.08
N HIS A 456 34.70 0.41 0.93
CA HIS A 456 34.89 1.85 0.78
C HIS A 456 36.28 2.33 1.23
N GLY A 457 36.95 1.58 2.11
CA GLY A 457 38.26 1.91 2.64
C GLY A 457 38.31 3.15 3.54
N VAL A 458 37.17 3.50 4.15
CA VAL A 458 37.00 4.71 4.98
C VAL A 458 36.50 4.39 6.41
N GLY A 459 36.04 3.16 6.69
CA GLY A 459 35.41 2.79 7.97
C GLY A 459 36.31 3.01 9.19
N LEU A 460 37.46 2.34 9.25
CA LEU A 460 38.42 2.47 10.36
C LEU A 460 38.96 3.89 10.55
N SER A 461 39.14 4.65 9.46
CA SER A 461 39.59 6.04 9.55
C SER A 461 38.49 7.00 10.04
N VAL A 462 37.21 6.73 9.75
CA VAL A 462 36.08 7.47 10.33
C VAL A 462 35.94 7.20 11.81
N VAL A 463 36.07 5.93 12.20
CA VAL A 463 36.09 5.52 13.61
C VAL A 463 37.20 6.24 14.36
N ASN A 464 38.43 6.18 13.86
CA ASN A 464 39.57 6.90 14.42
C ASN A 464 39.35 8.43 14.46
N ALA A 465 38.73 9.00 13.42
CA ALA A 465 38.44 10.43 13.36
C ALA A 465 37.47 10.90 14.45
N LEU A 466 36.46 10.08 14.77
CA LEU A 466 35.37 10.42 15.69
C LEU A 466 35.62 9.95 17.13
N SER A 467 36.76 9.31 17.37
CA SER A 467 37.17 8.87 18.69
C SER A 467 38.11 9.85 19.40
N GLU A 468 37.99 9.91 20.73
CA GLU A 468 38.90 10.58 21.66
C GLU A 468 39.68 9.54 22.48
N GLN A 469 40.77 9.96 23.15
CA GLN A 469 41.48 9.11 24.12
C GLN A 469 41.44 9.77 25.50
N ASN A 470 41.04 9.00 26.51
CA ASN A 470 40.99 9.47 27.90
C ASN A 470 42.27 9.05 28.67
N GLN A 471 42.78 9.90 29.56
CA GLN A 471 44.05 9.67 30.28
C GLN A 471 44.04 8.45 31.22
N LYS A 472 42.87 7.93 31.63
CA LYS A 472 42.73 6.80 32.57
C LYS A 472 43.19 5.45 31.99
N THR A 473 43.12 5.27 30.67
CA THR A 473 43.53 4.03 29.97
C THR A 473 45.03 3.76 30.05
N LYS A 474 45.85 4.77 30.42
CA LYS A 474 47.29 4.60 30.72
C LYS A 474 47.58 3.67 31.91
N LYS A 475 46.61 3.44 32.81
CA LYS A 475 46.81 2.58 34.00
C LYS A 475 46.31 1.15 33.84
N GLY A 476 45.29 0.89 33.01
CA GLY A 476 44.72 -0.45 32.81
C GLY A 476 45.59 -1.38 31.96
N LEU A 477 46.26 -0.86 30.92
CA LEU A 477 47.24 -1.64 30.15
C LEU A 477 48.51 -2.00 30.96
N ALA A 478 48.74 -1.31 32.07
CA ALA A 478 49.92 -1.49 32.91
C ALA A 478 49.81 -2.70 33.87
N SER A 479 48.61 -3.24 34.12
CA SER A 479 48.43 -4.38 35.03
C SER A 479 48.55 -5.75 34.37
N ASP A 480 48.21 -5.89 33.08
CA ASP A 480 48.20 -7.21 32.40
C ASP A 480 49.40 -7.48 31.48
N SER A 481 50.34 -6.53 31.30
CA SER A 481 51.44 -6.68 30.33
C SER A 481 52.86 -6.45 30.89
N GLY A 482 53.04 -6.24 32.19
CA GLY A 482 54.37 -6.21 32.82
C GLY A 482 55.34 -5.13 32.30
N LEU A 483 54.87 -4.09 31.61
CA LEU A 483 55.73 -3.07 30.99
C LEU A 483 55.55 -1.71 31.68
N THR A 484 56.56 -1.31 32.47
CA THR A 484 56.67 0.06 33.01
C THR A 484 57.77 0.84 32.30
N LYS A 485 57.42 2.00 31.70
CA LYS A 485 58.19 3.24 31.87
C LYS A 485 57.42 4.48 31.36
N LYS A 486 57.60 5.57 32.13
CA LYS A 486 56.99 6.90 32.01
C LYS A 486 57.18 7.54 30.63
N CYS A 487 56.09 7.96 29.98
CA CYS A 487 56.11 9.03 28.98
C CYS A 487 54.93 10.02 29.22
N ASN A 488 55.32 11.27 29.48
CA ASN A 488 54.45 12.45 29.56
C ASN A 488 54.14 12.98 28.14
N ALA A 489 53.05 13.75 28.04
CA ALA A 489 52.60 14.52 26.88
C ALA A 489 51.82 13.77 25.79
N SER A 490 51.02 14.56 25.07
CA SER A 490 49.95 14.27 24.10
C SER A 490 50.46 13.55 22.83
N TRP A 491 49.75 12.51 22.40
CA TRP A 491 49.97 11.86 21.10
C TRP A 491 48.62 11.67 20.39
N ALA A 492 48.22 12.66 19.60
CA ALA A 492 47.57 12.32 18.34
C ALA A 492 48.63 11.60 17.50
N PHE A 493 48.38 10.37 17.04
CA PHE A 493 49.34 9.52 16.32
C PHE A 493 50.16 10.35 15.29
N ARG A 494 51.37 10.75 15.69
CA ARG A 494 52.41 11.30 14.83
C ARG A 494 53.61 10.39 14.99
N GLY A 495 53.93 9.67 13.92
CA GLY A 495 55.20 9.00 13.72
C GLY A 495 55.37 7.72 14.54
N VAL A 496 55.01 6.59 13.94
CA VAL A 496 55.57 5.30 14.37
C VAL A 496 56.91 5.11 13.66
N SER A 497 57.97 5.71 14.21
CA SER A 497 59.35 5.43 13.79
C SER A 497 60.03 4.32 14.62
N ASP A 498 59.43 3.87 15.73
CA ASP A 498 60.07 2.93 16.66
C ASP A 498 59.20 1.69 16.96
N VAL A 499 58.87 0.90 15.94
CA VAL A 499 58.46 -0.52 16.12
C VAL A 499 59.57 -1.40 15.57
N GLN A 500 60.76 -1.27 16.15
CA GLN A 500 61.86 -2.19 15.97
C GLN A 500 62.49 -2.47 17.33
N GLN A 501 61.93 -3.44 18.06
CA GLN A 501 62.60 -4.33 19.01
C GLN A 501 61.55 -4.90 19.95
N TYR A 502 61.17 -6.17 19.78
CA TYR A 502 60.93 -7.16 20.85
C TYR A 502 60.73 -8.52 20.16
N TRP A 503 61.83 -9.24 19.93
CA TRP A 503 61.82 -10.66 19.56
C TRP A 503 62.47 -11.42 20.71
N ALA A 504 61.69 -12.23 21.43
CA ALA A 504 62.22 -13.26 22.32
C ALA A 504 61.95 -14.63 21.67
N PRO A 505 62.96 -15.49 21.46
CA PRO A 505 62.78 -16.74 20.73
C PRO A 505 62.28 -17.83 21.68
N LEU A 506 61.05 -18.29 21.49
CA LEU A 506 60.58 -19.55 22.06
C LEU A 506 59.82 -20.37 20.99
N LEU A 507 60.56 -21.34 20.45
CA LEU A 507 60.16 -22.56 19.71
C LEU A 507 59.58 -22.42 18.27
N PRO A 508 59.96 -23.33 17.34
CA PRO A 508 59.70 -23.17 15.91
C PRO A 508 58.41 -23.90 15.50
N SER A 509 57.27 -23.23 15.61
CA SER A 509 56.01 -23.48 14.89
C SER A 509 54.97 -22.53 15.48
N VAL A 510 54.23 -21.81 14.64
CA VAL A 510 53.19 -20.82 14.99
C VAL A 510 53.72 -19.40 15.22
N PHE A 511 53.91 -18.67 14.13
CA PHE A 511 53.82 -17.21 14.11
C PHE A 511 52.35 -16.81 14.28
N LEU A 512 51.86 -16.76 15.52
CA LEU A 512 50.57 -16.14 15.86
C LEU A 512 50.83 -14.67 16.15
N ALA A 513 50.62 -13.81 15.15
CA ALA A 513 50.51 -12.37 15.37
C ALA A 513 49.19 -12.09 16.10
N TYR A 514 49.22 -12.10 17.44
CA TYR A 514 48.15 -11.49 18.23
C TYR A 514 48.21 -9.97 18.04
N PHE A 515 47.13 -9.38 17.50
CA PHE A 515 46.56 -8.03 17.73
C PHE A 515 46.06 -7.32 16.45
N PRO A 516 44.85 -6.70 16.53
CA PRO A 516 44.76 -5.35 17.08
C PRO A 516 43.69 -5.18 18.17
N PHE A 517 44.12 -4.81 19.38
CA PHE A 517 43.25 -4.16 20.36
C PHE A 517 42.86 -2.78 19.84
N LEU A 518 41.57 -2.50 19.66
CA LEU A 518 41.08 -1.16 19.35
C LEU A 518 40.20 -0.65 20.51
N PHE A 519 40.76 0.27 21.31
CA PHE A 519 40.03 1.05 22.31
C PHE A 519 39.46 2.31 21.65
N LEU A 520 38.16 2.55 21.81
CA LEU A 520 37.50 3.78 21.33
C LEU A 520 36.79 4.50 22.47
N PHE A 521 37.02 5.81 22.58
CA PHE A 521 36.11 6.74 23.29
C PHE A 521 35.47 7.64 22.25
N PHE A 522 34.23 8.09 22.43
CA PHE A 522 33.51 8.84 21.40
C PHE A 522 33.25 10.29 21.85
N GLY A 523 34.03 11.25 21.33
CA GLY A 523 33.98 12.66 21.77
C GLY A 523 33.04 13.58 20.97
N VAL A 524 32.55 13.12 19.81
CA VAL A 524 31.68 13.92 18.92
C VAL A 524 30.19 13.80 19.28
N PHE A 525 29.85 12.85 20.16
CA PHE A 525 28.49 12.62 20.62
C PHE A 525 28.24 13.45 21.88
N THR A 526 27.02 13.96 22.05
CA THR A 526 26.63 14.67 23.28
C THR A 526 26.89 13.76 24.48
N THR A 527 27.32 14.35 25.61
CA THR A 527 27.89 13.67 26.79
C THR A 527 26.98 12.67 27.53
N GLU A 528 25.83 12.30 26.97
CA GLU A 528 24.82 11.44 27.58
C GLU A 528 24.51 10.14 26.78
N ILE A 529 25.11 9.92 25.60
CA ILE A 529 24.81 8.74 24.77
C ILE A 529 25.68 7.54 25.19
N GLN A 530 25.05 6.45 25.65
CA GLN A 530 25.72 5.21 26.08
C GLN A 530 25.60 4.08 25.04
N LEU A 531 26.61 3.21 25.00
CA LEU A 531 26.57 1.95 24.24
C LEU A 531 25.54 0.99 24.84
N ASP A 532 24.66 0.46 24.00
CA ASP A 532 23.58 -0.43 24.40
C ASP A 532 23.95 -1.89 24.18
N TYR A 533 24.07 -2.65 25.27
CA TYR A 533 24.45 -4.07 25.24
C TYR A 533 23.52 -4.91 24.37
N ASN A 534 22.20 -4.69 24.47
CA ASN A 534 21.22 -5.48 23.73
C ASN A 534 21.27 -5.20 22.22
N THR A 535 21.44 -3.94 21.82
CA THR A 535 21.60 -3.54 20.42
C THR A 535 22.82 -4.22 19.79
N ILE A 536 23.95 -4.19 20.50
CA ILE A 536 25.18 -4.86 20.05
C ILE A 536 25.02 -6.38 20.09
N GLY A 537 24.37 -6.92 21.12
CA GLY A 537 24.07 -8.35 21.27
C GLY A 537 23.19 -8.88 20.14
N GLY A 538 22.20 -8.09 19.69
CA GLY A 538 21.41 -8.39 18.51
C GLY A 538 22.30 -8.55 17.27
N ARG A 539 23.17 -7.55 16.98
CA ARG A 539 24.08 -7.61 15.82
C ARG A 539 25.08 -8.76 15.92
N VAL A 540 25.66 -9.00 17.10
CA VAL A 540 26.58 -10.11 17.35
C VAL A 540 25.91 -11.45 17.07
N ARG A 541 24.68 -11.64 17.55
CA ARG A 541 23.89 -12.85 17.31
C ARG A 541 23.59 -13.06 15.82
N GLU A 542 23.19 -12.01 15.10
CA GLU A 542 23.00 -12.06 13.65
C GLU A 542 24.27 -12.54 12.94
N LEU A 543 25.43 -11.95 13.29
CA LEU A 543 26.72 -12.30 12.69
C LEU A 543 27.14 -13.74 12.99
N ALA A 544 26.85 -14.26 14.19
CA ALA A 544 27.11 -15.65 14.54
C ALA A 544 26.25 -16.62 13.71
N PHE A 545 24.98 -16.31 13.44
CA PHE A 545 24.13 -17.11 12.55
C PHE A 545 24.63 -17.11 11.09
N LEU A 546 25.11 -15.97 10.60
CA LEU A 546 25.61 -15.82 9.24
C LEU A 546 26.95 -16.54 9.01
N ASN A 547 27.70 -16.80 10.09
CA ASN A 547 29.03 -17.37 10.06
C ASN A 547 29.07 -18.61 10.96
N PRO A 548 28.61 -19.79 10.50
CA PRO A 548 28.41 -20.98 11.33
C PRO A 548 29.71 -21.60 11.91
N LYS A 549 30.88 -21.06 11.56
CA LYS A 549 32.20 -21.46 12.06
C LYS A 549 32.81 -20.44 13.03
N LEU A 550 32.10 -19.35 13.33
CA LEU A 550 32.60 -18.22 14.10
C LEU A 550 31.89 -18.17 15.47
N ALA A 551 32.68 -18.18 16.54
CA ALA A 551 32.19 -17.87 17.88
C ALA A 551 32.37 -16.39 18.18
N ILE A 552 31.33 -15.72 18.66
CA ILE A 552 31.41 -14.32 19.08
C ILE A 552 30.93 -14.19 20.53
N SER A 553 31.79 -13.72 21.42
CA SER A 553 31.42 -13.41 22.81
C SER A 553 31.18 -11.92 23.00
N LEU A 554 30.14 -11.56 23.74
CA LEU A 554 29.83 -10.19 24.15
C LEU A 554 29.85 -10.11 25.68
N LYS A 555 30.62 -9.17 26.23
CA LYS A 555 30.72 -8.90 27.67
C LYS A 555 30.41 -7.44 27.95
N LYS A 556 29.63 -7.15 29.00
CA LYS A 556 29.51 -5.81 29.58
C LYS A 556 30.07 -5.80 30.98
N GLU A 557 30.99 -4.88 31.22
CA GLU A 557 31.62 -4.63 32.51
C GLU A 557 30.87 -3.50 33.23
N ASP A 558 30.57 -3.74 34.50
CA ASP A 558 30.02 -2.76 35.43
C ASP A 558 31.00 -2.53 36.58
N ASN A 559 30.85 -1.42 37.31
CA ASN A 559 31.62 -1.17 38.51
C ASN A 559 31.27 -2.17 39.63
N ASP A 560 30.08 -2.76 39.55
CA ASP A 560 29.62 -3.86 40.38
C ASP A 560 29.78 -5.20 39.62
N PRO A 561 30.74 -6.08 40.00
CA PRO A 561 31.02 -7.32 39.29
C PRO A 561 29.82 -8.27 39.16
N GLU A 562 28.87 -8.22 40.10
CA GLU A 562 27.65 -9.04 40.07
C GLU A 562 26.67 -8.60 38.96
N LYS A 563 26.84 -7.38 38.41
CA LYS A 563 26.03 -6.85 37.30
C LYS A 563 26.66 -7.04 35.93
N ASN A 564 27.82 -7.69 35.86
CA ASN A 564 28.45 -8.03 34.59
C ASN A 564 27.54 -8.93 33.76
N GLN A 565 27.45 -8.65 32.47
CA GLN A 565 26.70 -9.46 31.51
C GLN A 565 27.67 -10.14 30.56
N TYR A 566 27.40 -11.40 30.22
CA TYR A 566 28.21 -12.20 29.31
C TYR A 566 27.32 -13.12 28.50
N ASP A 567 27.46 -13.06 27.18
CA ASP A 567 26.83 -13.97 26.23
C ASP A 567 27.89 -14.49 25.24
N GLU A 568 27.81 -15.77 24.88
CA GLU A 568 28.63 -16.35 23.81
C GLU A 568 27.70 -16.97 22.76
N HIS A 569 27.92 -16.59 21.50
CA HIS A 569 27.08 -16.99 20.38
C HIS A 569 27.87 -17.84 19.39
N PHE A 570 27.40 -19.07 19.17
CA PHE A 570 27.90 -19.99 18.17
C PHE A 570 26.74 -20.85 17.65
N TYR A 571 26.46 -20.79 16.36
CA TYR A 571 25.29 -21.42 15.75
C TYR A 571 25.71 -22.24 14.53
N ALA A 572 26.03 -23.52 14.75
CA ALA A 572 26.56 -24.41 13.73
C ALA A 572 25.58 -24.66 12.57
N GLY A 573 24.26 -24.67 12.85
CA GLY A 573 23.21 -24.79 11.85
C GLY A 573 22.93 -23.51 11.07
N GLY A 574 23.63 -22.41 11.37
CA GLY A 574 23.62 -21.17 10.60
C GLY A 574 22.23 -20.59 10.37
N LEU A 575 21.88 -20.35 9.10
CA LEU A 575 20.58 -19.76 8.73
C LEU A 575 19.37 -20.60 9.13
N ILE A 576 19.50 -21.92 9.24
CA ILE A 576 18.40 -22.80 9.68
C ILE A 576 18.04 -22.47 11.14
N GLU A 577 19.04 -22.43 12.01
CA GLU A 577 18.85 -22.04 13.41
C GLU A 577 18.38 -20.60 13.52
N TYR A 578 18.76 -19.73 12.58
CA TYR A 578 18.32 -18.35 12.58
C TYR A 578 16.82 -18.22 12.24
N VAL A 579 16.33 -18.94 11.22
CA VAL A 579 14.89 -18.98 10.91
C VAL A 579 14.11 -19.60 12.06
N ASN A 580 14.59 -20.71 12.63
CA ASN A 580 14.00 -21.30 13.82
C ASN A 580 13.97 -20.32 14.99
N TRP A 581 15.06 -19.58 15.22
CA TRP A 581 15.13 -18.56 16.26
C TRP A 581 14.11 -17.43 16.04
N LEU A 582 13.92 -16.99 14.80
CA LEU A 582 12.92 -15.97 14.45
C LEU A 582 11.48 -16.48 14.63
N ASN A 583 11.24 -17.78 14.46
CA ASN A 583 9.92 -18.39 14.53
C ASN A 583 9.61 -19.03 15.90
N THR A 584 10.60 -19.15 16.79
CA THR A 584 10.42 -19.71 18.15
C THR A 584 9.96 -18.62 19.10
N ASP A 585 8.80 -18.80 19.73
CA ASP A 585 8.45 -18.04 20.93
C ASP A 585 9.34 -18.50 22.09
N LYS A 586 10.39 -17.71 22.37
CA LYS A 586 11.24 -17.92 23.53
C LYS A 586 10.49 -17.49 24.80
N GLU A 587 9.75 -18.41 25.42
CA GLU A 587 9.99 -18.79 26.82
C GLU A 587 9.16 -19.99 27.32
N GLU A 588 9.80 -20.72 28.21
CA GLU A 588 9.51 -21.96 28.93
C GLU A 588 8.28 -21.94 29.87
N TYR A 589 7.39 -20.95 29.75
CA TYR A 589 6.15 -20.86 30.55
C TYR A 589 4.87 -21.16 29.77
N THR A 590 4.99 -21.40 28.46
CA THR A 590 3.88 -21.58 27.52
C THR A 590 3.48 -23.06 27.39
N LEU A 591 3.59 -23.85 28.46
CA LEU A 591 2.97 -25.18 28.53
C LEU A 591 1.48 -25.11 28.94
N LEU A 592 0.94 -23.92 29.24
CA LEU A 592 -0.46 -23.75 29.65
C LEU A 592 -1.29 -22.80 28.75
N ILE A 593 -0.69 -22.07 27.81
CA ILE A 593 -1.40 -21.17 26.89
C ILE A 593 -0.66 -21.06 25.55
N GLY A 594 -0.72 -22.09 24.71
CA GLY A 594 0.05 -22.24 23.46
C GLY A 594 0.17 -20.97 22.59
N GLY A 595 1.29 -20.28 22.70
CA GLY A 595 1.71 -19.12 21.89
C GLY A 595 3.09 -19.40 21.33
N GLY A 596 3.11 -19.90 20.09
CA GLY A 596 4.25 -20.18 19.22
C GLY A 596 3.75 -20.02 17.79
N LEU A 597 4.51 -19.40 16.87
CA LEU A 597 4.13 -19.36 15.46
C LEU A 597 3.99 -20.79 14.93
N LYS A 598 2.79 -21.15 14.47
CA LYS A 598 2.51 -22.50 13.98
C LYS A 598 3.06 -22.66 12.57
N SER A 599 4.29 -23.15 12.49
CA SER A 599 5.01 -23.48 11.25
C SER A 599 4.21 -24.45 10.37
N LEU A 600 4.21 -24.22 9.06
CA LEU A 600 3.54 -25.08 8.08
C LEU A 600 4.38 -26.30 7.67
N HIS A 601 5.70 -26.16 7.70
CA HIS A 601 6.67 -27.18 7.27
C HIS A 601 8.02 -26.90 7.92
N ASP A 602 8.96 -27.86 7.81
CA ASP A 602 10.34 -27.69 8.28
C ASP A 602 11.09 -26.61 7.50
N VAL A 603 12.13 -26.03 8.10
CA VAL A 603 12.92 -24.96 7.46
C VAL A 603 13.56 -25.49 6.17
N VAL A 604 13.26 -24.82 5.06
CA VAL A 604 13.85 -25.11 3.76
C VAL A 604 15.11 -24.27 3.62
N SER A 605 16.25 -24.90 3.33
CA SER A 605 17.51 -24.18 3.15
C SER A 605 18.31 -24.71 1.98
N PHE A 606 19.03 -23.81 1.30
CA PHE A 606 19.97 -24.21 0.25
C PHE A 606 21.17 -23.28 0.19
N ARG A 607 22.29 -23.85 -0.24
CA ARG A 607 23.53 -23.13 -0.54
C ARG A 607 23.97 -23.45 -1.96
N LYS A 608 24.30 -22.43 -2.75
CA LYS A 608 24.77 -22.57 -4.14
C LYS A 608 25.81 -21.51 -4.44
N GLU A 609 26.79 -21.83 -5.29
CA GLU A 609 27.76 -20.85 -5.79
C GLU A 609 27.67 -20.83 -7.31
N VAL A 610 27.50 -19.63 -7.89
CA VAL A 610 27.36 -19.42 -9.34
C VAL A 610 28.08 -18.14 -9.69
N ASP A 611 28.95 -18.18 -10.71
CA ASP A 611 29.72 -17.03 -11.19
C ASP A 611 30.51 -16.30 -10.08
N GLY A 612 31.02 -17.06 -9.10
CA GLY A 612 31.74 -16.54 -7.94
C GLY A 612 30.85 -15.83 -6.90
N ILE A 613 29.52 -15.87 -7.05
CA ILE A 613 28.57 -15.39 -6.06
C ILE A 613 28.05 -16.58 -5.28
N ALA A 614 28.32 -16.62 -3.97
CA ALA A 614 27.76 -17.64 -3.08
C ALA A 614 26.41 -17.17 -2.53
N ILE A 615 25.40 -18.03 -2.58
CA ILE A 615 24.07 -17.81 -2.04
C ILE A 615 23.86 -18.80 -0.91
N ASP A 616 23.44 -18.31 0.25
CA ASP A 616 22.95 -19.11 1.37
C ASP A 616 21.57 -18.57 1.76
N MET A 617 20.56 -19.43 1.76
CA MET A 617 19.18 -19.02 2.03
C MET A 617 18.48 -20.05 2.90
N ALA A 618 17.68 -19.58 3.85
CA ALA A 618 16.75 -20.40 4.62
C ALA A 618 15.38 -19.72 4.69
N LEU A 619 14.30 -20.50 4.60
CA LEU A 619 12.95 -19.98 4.67
C LEU A 619 11.94 -20.96 5.30
N GLN A 620 10.85 -20.41 5.82
CA GLN A 620 9.75 -21.17 6.41
C GLN A 620 8.47 -20.34 6.39
N TRP A 621 7.35 -20.94 5.99
CA TRP A 621 6.03 -20.30 6.14
C TRP A 621 5.36 -20.72 7.46
N CYS A 622 4.68 -19.77 8.11
CA CYS A 622 3.86 -19.98 9.30
C CYS A 622 2.38 -19.75 8.98
N SER A 623 1.51 -20.57 9.55
CA SER A 623 0.07 -20.56 9.26
C SER A 623 -0.64 -19.30 9.78
N ASP A 624 -0.20 -18.81 10.93
CA ASP A 624 -0.78 -17.77 11.77
C ASP A 624 -0.09 -16.40 11.63
N ALA A 625 0.98 -16.31 10.86
CA ALA A 625 1.62 -15.04 10.49
C ALA A 625 0.92 -14.39 9.27
N TYR A 626 0.64 -13.09 9.35
CA TYR A 626 -0.01 -12.31 8.30
C TYR A 626 0.94 -11.32 7.60
N SER A 627 2.18 -11.21 8.08
CA SER A 627 3.24 -10.40 7.47
C SER A 627 4.39 -11.29 7.03
N ASP A 628 5.16 -10.83 6.04
CA ASP A 628 6.43 -11.44 5.66
C ASP A 628 7.60 -10.83 6.45
N THR A 629 8.58 -11.67 6.78
CA THR A 629 9.87 -11.26 7.35
C THR A 629 10.97 -11.73 6.41
N ILE A 630 11.47 -10.83 5.55
CA ILE A 630 12.60 -11.12 4.67
C ILE A 630 13.82 -10.32 5.12
N LEU A 631 14.86 -11.02 5.56
CA LEU A 631 16.13 -10.42 5.96
C LEU A 631 17.19 -10.71 4.90
N GLY A 632 17.78 -9.65 4.34
CA GLY A 632 18.87 -9.77 3.37
C GLY A 632 20.21 -9.35 3.94
N TYR A 633 21.24 -10.10 3.54
CA TYR A 633 22.63 -9.86 3.88
C TYR A 633 23.51 -9.96 2.64
N ALA A 634 24.46 -9.05 2.51
CA ALA A 634 25.53 -9.11 1.51
C ALA A 634 26.88 -9.04 2.24
N ASN A 635 27.71 -10.07 2.12
CA ASN A 635 28.98 -10.21 2.85
C ASN A 635 28.80 -9.96 4.37
N SER A 636 27.80 -10.60 4.99
CA SER A 636 27.39 -10.41 6.41
C SER A 636 26.91 -9.00 6.80
N ILE A 637 26.82 -8.05 5.88
CA ILE A 637 26.25 -6.73 6.11
C ILE A 637 24.75 -6.76 5.84
N ARG A 638 23.95 -6.24 6.78
CA ARG A 638 22.49 -6.25 6.69
C ARG A 638 22.00 -5.17 5.72
N THR A 639 21.29 -5.58 4.67
CA THR A 639 20.74 -4.67 3.66
C THR A 639 19.31 -4.28 4.02
N VAL A 640 19.16 -3.35 4.96
CA VAL A 640 17.87 -2.93 5.56
C VAL A 640 16.90 -2.30 4.56
N ASP A 641 17.40 -1.65 3.52
CA ASP A 641 16.59 -0.97 2.49
C ASP A 641 16.32 -1.87 1.27
N GLY A 642 16.69 -3.15 1.35
CA GLY A 642 16.50 -4.13 0.29
C GLY A 642 17.73 -4.34 -0.58
N GLY A 643 17.52 -4.69 -1.85
CA GLY A 643 18.59 -4.85 -2.81
C GLY A 643 18.29 -5.93 -3.85
N THR A 644 19.20 -6.03 -4.82
CA THR A 644 19.05 -6.91 -5.97
C THR A 644 18.87 -8.40 -5.61
N HIS A 645 19.53 -8.88 -4.56
CA HIS A 645 19.38 -10.21 -3.98
C HIS A 645 17.96 -10.46 -3.42
N ILE A 646 17.44 -9.55 -2.60
CA ILE A 646 16.08 -9.66 -2.04
C ILE A 646 15.03 -9.61 -3.16
N ASP A 647 15.21 -8.72 -4.14
CA ASP A 647 14.31 -8.59 -5.28
C ASP A 647 14.29 -9.87 -6.13
N GLY A 648 15.44 -10.52 -6.30
CA GLY A 648 15.56 -11.83 -6.95
C GLY A 648 14.76 -12.92 -6.24
N VAL A 649 14.82 -13.00 -4.90
CA VAL A 649 14.01 -13.94 -4.09
C VAL A 649 12.51 -13.65 -4.24
N LYS A 650 12.11 -12.38 -4.13
CA LYS A 650 10.70 -12.00 -4.25
C LYS A 650 10.13 -12.37 -5.63
N ALA A 651 10.90 -12.16 -6.69
CA ALA A 651 10.53 -12.50 -8.05
C ALA A 651 10.41 -14.03 -8.25
N SER A 652 11.41 -14.78 -7.80
CA SER A 652 11.45 -16.25 -7.96
C SER A 652 10.34 -16.95 -7.17
N LEU A 653 10.07 -16.54 -5.93
CA LEU A 653 8.96 -17.06 -5.12
C LEU A 653 7.62 -16.87 -5.83
N THR A 654 7.36 -15.63 -6.26
CA THR A 654 6.11 -15.26 -6.94
C THR A 654 5.94 -16.07 -8.22
N ARG A 655 6.99 -16.18 -9.04
CA ARG A 655 6.95 -16.90 -10.31
C ARG A 655 6.74 -18.41 -10.11
N THR A 656 7.48 -19.02 -9.20
CA THR A 656 7.46 -20.46 -8.92
C THR A 656 6.08 -20.89 -8.43
N LEU A 657 5.53 -20.21 -7.42
CA LEU A 657 4.24 -20.57 -6.85
C LEU A 657 3.07 -20.28 -7.81
N ASN A 658 3.14 -19.22 -8.63
CA ASN A 658 2.16 -19.04 -9.71
C ASN A 658 2.23 -20.15 -10.76
N ASN A 659 3.43 -20.62 -11.13
CA ASN A 659 3.58 -21.73 -12.07
C ASN A 659 2.95 -23.02 -11.51
N PHE A 660 3.19 -23.34 -10.24
CA PHE A 660 2.55 -24.48 -9.58
C PHE A 660 1.05 -24.31 -9.45
N GLY A 661 0.56 -23.16 -9.01
CA GLY A 661 -0.88 -22.91 -8.88
C GLY A 661 -1.64 -23.00 -10.21
N LYS A 662 -0.98 -22.66 -11.33
CA LYS A 662 -1.51 -22.87 -12.69
C LYS A 662 -1.51 -24.36 -13.06
N LYS A 663 -0.42 -25.09 -12.80
CA LYS A 663 -0.32 -26.55 -13.04
C LYS A 663 -1.35 -27.34 -12.22
N SER A 664 -1.53 -27.02 -10.94
CA SER A 664 -2.43 -27.72 -10.02
C SER A 664 -3.91 -27.41 -10.24
N LYS A 665 -4.24 -26.48 -11.15
CA LYS A 665 -5.61 -25.97 -11.42
C LYS A 665 -6.32 -25.38 -10.19
N VAL A 666 -5.64 -25.21 -9.05
CA VAL A 666 -6.21 -24.61 -7.83
C VAL A 666 -6.51 -23.12 -8.06
N ILE A 667 -5.68 -22.43 -8.86
CA ILE A 667 -5.88 -21.04 -9.28
C ILE A 667 -7.15 -20.86 -10.16
N LYS A 668 -7.70 -21.93 -10.74
CA LYS A 668 -8.97 -21.89 -11.48
C LYS A 668 -10.22 -22.06 -10.58
N LYS A 669 -10.05 -22.40 -9.30
CA LYS A 669 -11.14 -22.82 -8.39
C LYS A 669 -11.48 -21.84 -7.27
N VAL A 670 -11.02 -20.59 -7.33
CA VAL A 670 -11.68 -19.54 -6.53
C VAL A 670 -12.84 -19.05 -7.38
N PRO A 671 -14.11 -19.35 -7.04
CA PRO A 671 -15.23 -18.72 -7.71
C PRO A 671 -15.05 -17.23 -7.52
N ASN A 672 -14.62 -16.57 -8.59
CA ASN A 672 -14.68 -15.14 -8.67
C ASN A 672 -16.16 -14.84 -8.46
N ALA A 673 -16.54 -14.19 -7.35
CA ALA A 673 -17.76 -13.40 -7.31
C ALA A 673 -17.57 -12.17 -8.21
N LYS A 674 -17.34 -12.46 -9.49
CA LYS A 674 -17.25 -11.60 -10.65
C LYS A 674 -17.81 -12.43 -11.79
N LEU A 675 -19.05 -12.13 -12.12
CA LEU A 675 -19.67 -12.44 -13.40
C LEU A 675 -18.68 -12.22 -14.56
N PRO A 676 -18.71 -13.02 -15.63
CA PRO A 676 -17.80 -12.87 -16.76
C PRO A 676 -17.96 -11.46 -17.35
N TYR A 677 -16.95 -10.60 -17.16
CA TYR A 677 -16.92 -9.27 -17.77
C TYR A 677 -16.23 -9.36 -19.14
N TYR A 678 -16.97 -9.02 -20.19
CA TYR A 678 -16.44 -8.80 -21.53
C TYR A 678 -15.99 -7.34 -21.66
N ASN A 679 -14.70 -7.10 -21.90
CA ASN A 679 -14.22 -5.75 -22.25
C ASN A 679 -14.23 -5.63 -23.78
N TRP A 680 -15.05 -4.71 -24.30
CA TRP A 680 -15.18 -4.44 -25.73
C TRP A 680 -14.28 -3.26 -26.12
N LYS A 681 -13.48 -3.43 -27.17
CA LYS A 681 -12.73 -2.32 -27.79
C LYS A 681 -13.19 -2.19 -29.23
N ILE A 682 -13.74 -1.03 -29.58
CA ILE A 682 -14.13 -0.70 -30.95
C ILE A 682 -12.85 -0.29 -31.70
N GLU A 683 -12.44 -1.07 -32.69
CA GLU A 683 -11.35 -0.71 -33.59
C GLU A 683 -11.92 -0.36 -34.97
N HIS A 684 -11.73 0.88 -35.40
CA HIS A 684 -12.03 1.28 -36.77
C HIS A 684 -10.84 0.93 -37.68
N LYS A 685 -11.03 0.01 -38.61
CA LYS A 685 -10.16 -0.15 -39.79
C LYS A 685 -11.00 0.05 -41.07
N PRO A 686 -10.45 0.66 -42.13
CA PRO A 686 -11.15 0.79 -43.40
C PRO A 686 -11.47 -0.60 -43.96
N GLY A 687 -12.75 -0.89 -44.22
CA GLY A 687 -13.20 -2.14 -44.85
C GLY A 687 -13.40 -3.35 -43.94
N PHE A 688 -13.24 -3.24 -42.61
CA PHE A 688 -13.53 -4.34 -41.68
C PHE A 688 -14.13 -3.81 -40.37
N PHE A 689 -15.41 -4.07 -40.14
CA PHE A 689 -16.08 -3.78 -38.88
C PHE A 689 -16.02 -5.04 -38.00
N GLY A 690 -15.12 -5.03 -37.03
CA GLY A 690 -14.94 -6.17 -36.12
C GLY A 690 -14.96 -5.71 -34.68
N ILE A 691 -16.10 -5.90 -34.00
CA ILE A 691 -16.15 -5.84 -32.54
C ILE A 691 -15.37 -7.06 -32.03
N ARG A 692 -14.12 -6.85 -31.59
CA ARG A 692 -13.32 -7.95 -31.02
C ARG A 692 -13.71 -8.11 -29.56
N CYS A 693 -14.42 -9.20 -29.26
CA CYS A 693 -14.64 -9.67 -27.91
C CYS A 693 -13.27 -10.05 -27.33
N PHE A 694 -12.76 -9.28 -26.37
CA PHE A 694 -11.85 -9.88 -25.41
C PHE A 694 -12.72 -10.63 -24.43
N GLN A 695 -12.91 -11.94 -24.66
CA GLN A 695 -13.00 -12.81 -23.50
C GLN A 695 -11.75 -12.50 -22.69
N ASN A 696 -11.92 -11.92 -21.50
CA ASN A 696 -11.02 -12.39 -20.45
C ASN A 696 -11.35 -13.88 -20.36
N MET A 697 -10.67 -14.72 -21.17
CA MET A 697 -10.32 -16.05 -20.70
C MET A 697 -9.85 -15.80 -19.28
N ASP A 698 -10.48 -16.49 -18.32
CA ASP A 698 -10.18 -16.43 -16.90
C ASP A 698 -8.83 -15.80 -16.74
N LYS A 699 -8.77 -14.52 -16.36
CA LYS A 699 -7.45 -13.94 -16.07
C LYS A 699 -6.98 -14.84 -14.95
N ASP A 700 -6.07 -15.77 -15.30
CA ASP A 700 -5.52 -16.75 -14.38
C ASP A 700 -5.26 -15.95 -13.13
N ILE A 701 -5.95 -16.29 -12.04
CA ILE A 701 -5.87 -15.52 -10.82
C ILE A 701 -4.41 -15.58 -10.38
N SER A 702 -3.65 -14.55 -10.75
CA SER A 702 -2.23 -14.52 -10.47
C SER A 702 -2.08 -14.08 -9.03
N LEU A 703 -1.49 -14.93 -8.21
CA LEU A 703 -1.09 -14.54 -6.87
C LEU A 703 -0.07 -13.41 -7.01
N SER A 704 -0.37 -12.24 -6.45
CA SER A 704 0.63 -11.19 -6.33
C SER A 704 1.76 -11.67 -5.41
N GLY A 705 2.92 -11.03 -5.49
CA GLY A 705 4.02 -11.38 -4.61
C GLY A 705 3.69 -11.19 -3.12
N GLU A 706 2.79 -10.28 -2.77
CA GLU A 706 2.34 -10.08 -1.38
C GLU A 706 1.57 -11.28 -0.86
N HIS A 707 0.64 -11.83 -1.67
CA HIS A 707 -0.13 -13.00 -1.27
C HIS A 707 0.75 -14.24 -1.10
N VAL A 708 1.75 -14.39 -1.96
CA VAL A 708 2.71 -15.50 -1.91
C VAL A 708 3.58 -15.46 -0.65
N ARG A 709 3.96 -14.26 -0.22
CA ARG A 709 4.88 -14.08 0.91
C ARG A 709 4.17 -13.99 2.24
N GLU A 710 2.84 -13.90 2.31
CA GLU A 710 2.14 -13.82 3.59
C GLU A 710 2.59 -14.95 4.54
N GLY A 711 3.06 -14.56 5.73
CA GLY A 711 3.56 -15.47 6.76
C GLY A 711 4.88 -16.16 6.44
N LEU A 712 5.65 -15.69 5.46
CA LEU A 712 6.99 -16.17 5.14
C LEU A 712 8.04 -15.52 6.04
N THR A 713 8.84 -16.32 6.73
CA THR A 713 10.13 -15.92 7.28
C THR A 713 11.22 -16.41 6.33
N CYS A 714 12.05 -15.53 5.80
CA CYS A 714 13.12 -15.86 4.86
C CYS A 714 14.38 -15.04 5.18
N ILE A 715 15.52 -15.71 5.15
CA ILE A 715 16.82 -15.09 5.32
C ILE A 715 17.65 -15.44 4.09
N ILE A 716 18.18 -14.42 3.42
CA ILE A 716 19.10 -14.59 2.30
C ILE A 716 20.41 -13.88 2.60
N SER A 717 21.51 -14.63 2.53
CA SER A 717 22.87 -14.12 2.62
C SER A 717 23.62 -14.41 1.33
N VAL A 718 24.06 -13.36 0.65
CA VAL A 718 24.90 -13.48 -0.55
C VAL A 718 26.34 -13.10 -0.23
N LYS A 719 27.31 -13.83 -0.78
CA LYS A 719 28.71 -13.45 -0.82
C LYS A 719 29.06 -13.01 -2.22
N VAL A 720 29.43 -11.74 -2.37
CA VAL A 720 29.70 -11.09 -3.65
C VAL A 720 31.15 -10.62 -3.65
N PRO A 721 31.96 -10.87 -4.70
CA PRO A 721 33.35 -10.44 -4.74
C PRO A 721 33.51 -8.91 -4.72
N SER A 722 32.67 -8.21 -5.49
CA SER A 722 32.68 -6.74 -5.62
C SER A 722 31.28 -6.15 -5.40
N PRO A 723 30.75 -6.12 -4.16
CA PRO A 723 29.44 -5.54 -3.91
C PRO A 723 29.41 -4.02 -4.14
N GLU A 724 28.38 -3.55 -4.81
CA GLU A 724 28.08 -2.13 -4.98
C GLU A 724 26.87 -1.81 -4.11
N PHE A 725 27.01 -0.85 -3.20
CA PHE A 725 25.93 -0.41 -2.32
C PHE A 725 25.45 0.99 -2.68
N GLU A 726 24.17 1.25 -2.48
CA GLU A 726 23.62 2.61 -2.56
C GLU A 726 24.03 3.38 -1.30
N GLY A 727 24.97 4.33 -1.44
CA GLY A 727 25.43 5.18 -0.35
C GLY A 727 26.39 4.50 0.65
N GLN A 728 26.94 5.31 1.56
CA GLN A 728 28.00 4.88 2.48
C GLN A 728 27.52 3.94 3.60
N THR A 729 26.25 4.04 3.99
CA THR A 729 25.65 3.24 5.07
C THR A 729 25.37 1.79 4.69
N LYS A 730 25.69 1.39 3.43
CA LYS A 730 25.58 0.02 2.91
C LYS A 730 24.19 -0.61 3.10
N THR A 731 23.13 0.17 2.96
CA THR A 731 21.77 -0.26 3.31
C THR A 731 21.05 -1.02 2.19
N ARG A 732 21.48 -0.84 0.93
CA ARG A 732 20.88 -1.48 -0.25
C ARG A 732 21.93 -1.97 -1.25
N LEU A 733 21.81 -3.22 -1.70
CA LEU A 733 22.72 -3.82 -2.69
C LEU A 733 22.26 -3.46 -4.12
N GLY A 734 23.19 -2.96 -4.94
CA GLY A 734 22.95 -2.43 -6.29
C GLY A 734 23.38 -3.33 -7.45
N ASN A 735 24.16 -4.39 -7.22
CA ASN A 735 24.68 -5.29 -8.28
C ASN A 735 23.55 -5.96 -9.10
N PRO A 736 23.32 -5.59 -10.37
CA PRO A 736 22.22 -6.16 -11.16
C PRO A 736 22.38 -7.65 -11.47
N GLU A 737 23.62 -8.13 -11.60
CA GLU A 737 23.96 -9.53 -11.85
C GLU A 737 23.53 -10.45 -10.70
N VAL A 738 23.64 -9.98 -9.45
CA VAL A 738 23.24 -10.74 -8.25
C VAL A 738 21.76 -11.08 -8.31
N ARG A 739 20.90 -10.17 -8.79
CA ARG A 739 19.46 -10.43 -8.93
C ARG A 739 19.20 -11.65 -9.80
N LYS A 740 19.84 -11.73 -10.97
CA LYS A 740 19.62 -12.81 -11.93
C LYS A 740 20.09 -14.15 -11.37
N VAL A 741 21.27 -14.16 -10.75
CA VAL A 741 21.88 -15.36 -10.15
C VAL A 741 21.02 -15.90 -9.00
N VAL A 742 20.53 -15.01 -8.13
CA VAL A 742 19.62 -15.38 -7.03
C VAL A 742 18.27 -15.86 -7.56
N GLU A 743 17.64 -15.11 -8.49
CA GLU A 743 16.33 -15.48 -9.04
C GLU A 743 16.36 -16.89 -9.65
N GLN A 744 17.37 -17.18 -10.48
CA GLN A 744 17.51 -18.47 -11.14
C GLN A 744 17.78 -19.61 -10.14
N SER A 745 18.71 -19.40 -9.20
CA SER A 745 19.10 -20.42 -8.22
C SER A 745 17.94 -20.78 -7.28
N VAL A 746 17.23 -19.77 -6.78
CA VAL A 746 16.06 -19.96 -5.90
C VAL A 746 14.93 -20.63 -6.68
N GLN A 747 14.66 -20.21 -7.91
CA GLN A 747 13.59 -20.81 -8.72
C GLN A 747 13.84 -22.29 -8.99
N GLU A 748 15.07 -22.66 -9.37
CA GLU A 748 15.47 -24.04 -9.64
C GLU A 748 15.28 -24.92 -8.40
N TYR A 749 15.90 -24.54 -7.27
CA TYR A 749 15.84 -25.31 -6.03
C TYR A 749 14.41 -25.41 -5.47
N LEU A 750 13.68 -24.28 -5.44
CA LEU A 750 12.31 -24.28 -4.91
C LEU A 750 11.36 -25.09 -5.78
N THR A 751 11.57 -25.12 -7.10
CA THR A 751 10.77 -25.96 -8.00
C THR A 751 10.99 -27.44 -7.69
N GLU A 752 12.26 -27.86 -7.57
CA GLU A 752 12.61 -29.24 -7.22
C GLU A 752 12.04 -29.64 -5.85
N TYR A 753 12.24 -28.81 -4.83
CA TYR A 753 11.73 -29.06 -3.48
C TYR A 753 10.20 -29.20 -3.46
N LEU A 754 9.46 -28.29 -4.11
CA LEU A 754 8.00 -28.34 -4.10
C LEU A 754 7.42 -29.48 -4.96
N GLU A 755 8.15 -29.96 -5.98
CA GLU A 755 7.77 -31.18 -6.72
C GLU A 755 7.92 -32.45 -5.87
N LEU A 756 8.90 -32.48 -4.96
CA LEU A 756 9.12 -33.59 -4.03
C LEU A 756 8.20 -33.54 -2.79
N HIS A 757 7.69 -32.36 -2.43
CA HIS A 757 6.87 -32.12 -1.24
C HIS A 757 5.50 -31.49 -1.58
N PRO A 758 4.56 -32.26 -2.18
CA PRO A 758 3.27 -31.74 -2.63
C PRO A 758 2.35 -31.28 -1.48
N ASP A 759 2.46 -31.88 -0.30
CA ASP A 759 1.73 -31.52 0.92
C ASP A 759 2.12 -30.11 1.43
N VAL A 760 3.42 -29.81 1.37
CA VAL A 760 3.96 -28.47 1.69
C VAL A 760 3.49 -27.45 0.65
N LEU A 761 3.57 -27.81 -0.64
CA LEU A 761 3.08 -26.97 -1.74
C LEU A 761 1.59 -26.62 -1.57
N ASP A 762 0.74 -27.61 -1.29
CA ASP A 762 -0.71 -27.41 -1.12
C ASP A 762 -1.00 -26.50 0.08
N SER A 763 -0.24 -26.64 1.16
CA SER A 763 -0.36 -25.77 2.35
C SER A 763 0.01 -24.33 2.05
N ILE A 764 1.13 -24.10 1.34
CA ILE A 764 1.59 -22.77 0.94
C ILE A 764 0.60 -22.12 -0.05
N LEU A 765 0.14 -22.87 -1.06
CA LEU A 765 -0.85 -22.38 -2.03
C LEU A 765 -2.18 -22.04 -1.35
N SER A 766 -2.65 -22.89 -0.43
CA SER A 766 -3.86 -22.65 0.34
C SER A 766 -3.77 -21.36 1.15
N LYS A 767 -2.65 -21.13 1.84
CA LYS A 767 -2.40 -19.88 2.56
C LYS A 767 -2.38 -18.68 1.62
N SER A 768 -1.63 -18.75 0.52
CA SER A 768 -1.55 -17.68 -0.48
C SER A 768 -2.91 -17.33 -1.10
N LEU A 769 -3.77 -18.33 -1.31
CA LEU A 769 -5.12 -18.12 -1.81
C LEU A 769 -6.04 -17.48 -0.77
N ASN A 770 -5.89 -17.82 0.51
CA ASN A 770 -6.62 -17.15 1.59
C ASN A 770 -6.20 -15.69 1.73
N ALA A 771 -4.90 -15.40 1.64
CA ALA A 771 -4.36 -14.03 1.59
C ALA A 771 -4.97 -13.22 0.44
N LEU A 772 -5.02 -13.81 -0.77
CA LEU A 772 -5.68 -13.19 -1.92
C LEU A 772 -7.17 -12.94 -1.67
N LYS A 773 -7.91 -13.91 -1.10
CA LYS A 773 -9.34 -13.75 -0.79
C LYS A 773 -9.56 -12.60 0.18
N ALA A 774 -8.74 -12.52 1.23
CA ALA A 774 -8.78 -11.43 2.20
C ALA A 774 -8.48 -10.07 1.54
N ALA A 775 -7.46 -9.99 0.68
CA ALA A 775 -7.12 -8.77 -0.06
C ALA A 775 -8.26 -8.33 -1.00
N LEU A 776 -8.91 -9.26 -1.70
CA LEU A 776 -10.07 -8.97 -2.55
C LEU A 776 -11.28 -8.51 -1.72
N ALA A 777 -11.52 -9.11 -0.56
CA ALA A 777 -12.56 -8.69 0.36
C ALA A 777 -12.29 -7.30 0.94
N ALA A 778 -11.05 -7.01 1.34
CA ALA A 778 -10.61 -5.68 1.76
C ALA A 778 -10.79 -4.65 0.65
N LYS A 779 -10.48 -5.00 -0.62
CA LYS A 779 -10.75 -4.13 -1.77
C LYS A 779 -12.24 -3.82 -1.93
N ARG A 780 -13.11 -4.83 -1.80
CA ARG A 780 -14.58 -4.62 -1.82
C ARG A 780 -15.04 -3.73 -0.67
N ALA A 781 -14.50 -3.94 0.53
CA ALA A 781 -14.80 -3.12 1.68
C ALA A 781 -14.38 -1.65 1.48
N ARG A 782 -13.20 -1.42 0.88
CA ARG A 782 -12.75 -0.08 0.46
C ARG A 782 -13.68 0.56 -0.57
N GLU A 783 -14.09 -0.20 -1.58
CA GLU A 783 -15.03 0.27 -2.62
C GLU A 783 -16.40 0.63 -2.00
N LEU A 784 -16.90 -0.18 -1.05
CA LEU A 784 -18.12 0.11 -0.29
C LEU A 784 -18.00 1.40 0.54
N VAL A 785 -16.89 1.59 1.25
CA VAL A 785 -16.63 2.84 2.00
C VAL A 785 -16.55 4.04 1.04
N ARG A 786 -15.90 3.88 -0.12
CA ARG A 786 -15.81 4.92 -1.15
C ARG A 786 -17.17 5.27 -1.73
N GLN A 787 -18.02 4.28 -2.02
CA GLN A 787 -19.39 4.50 -2.50
C GLN A 787 -20.23 5.24 -1.46
N LYS A 788 -20.13 4.84 -0.17
CA LYS A 788 -20.78 5.57 0.94
C LYS A 788 -20.25 7.00 1.11
N SER A 789 -18.98 7.25 0.79
CA SER A 789 -18.36 8.59 0.87
C SER A 789 -18.73 9.52 -0.28
N VAL A 790 -19.04 9.00 -1.47
CA VAL A 790 -19.41 9.79 -2.67
C VAL A 790 -20.89 10.19 -2.66
N LEU A 791 -21.76 9.37 -2.06
CA LEU A 791 -23.14 9.71 -1.75
C LEU A 791 -23.21 10.65 -0.52
N LYS A 792 -22.86 11.92 -0.65
CA LYS A 792 -22.93 12.89 0.46
C LYS A 792 -24.37 13.33 0.77
N SER A 793 -25.06 12.55 1.61
CA SER A 793 -25.88 13.01 2.75
C SER A 793 -26.48 11.79 3.47
N SER A 794 -26.25 11.65 4.78
CA SER A 794 -26.76 10.57 5.65
C SER A 794 -26.00 9.23 5.54
N SER A 795 -24.88 9.05 6.22
CA SER A 795 -24.93 8.80 7.66
C SER A 795 -23.54 8.96 8.24
N LEU A 796 -23.29 10.09 8.89
CA LEU A 796 -22.20 10.17 9.86
C LEU A 796 -22.40 9.07 10.91
N PRO A 797 -21.31 8.57 11.54
CA PRO A 797 -21.44 7.58 12.60
C PRO A 797 -22.47 8.03 13.62
N GLY A 798 -23.45 7.17 13.95
CA GLY A 798 -24.55 7.55 14.87
C GLY A 798 -24.07 7.98 16.27
N LYS A 799 -22.84 7.60 16.64
CA LYS A 799 -22.17 7.99 17.89
C LYS A 799 -21.51 9.37 17.84
N LEU A 800 -21.21 9.88 16.64
CA LEU A 800 -20.54 11.17 16.48
C LEU A 800 -21.50 12.28 16.90
N ALA A 801 -21.15 13.00 17.96
CA ALA A 801 -21.74 14.29 18.24
C ALA A 801 -20.96 15.33 17.43
N ASP A 802 -21.51 15.77 16.30
CA ASP A 802 -20.83 16.70 15.40
C ASP A 802 -20.82 18.15 15.93
N CYS A 803 -19.98 19.02 15.37
CA CYS A 803 -20.01 20.47 15.57
C CYS A 803 -20.81 21.17 14.45
N SER A 804 -21.24 22.42 14.68
CA SER A 804 -21.99 23.17 13.68
C SER A 804 -21.12 23.85 12.63
N SER A 805 -19.84 24.13 12.94
CA SER A 805 -18.90 24.72 12.00
C SER A 805 -18.54 23.71 10.91
N THR A 806 -18.42 24.23 9.69
CA THR A 806 -17.95 23.50 8.52
C THR A 806 -16.52 23.88 8.14
N ASN A 807 -15.89 24.80 8.87
CA ASN A 807 -14.50 25.21 8.64
C ASN A 807 -13.56 24.24 9.36
N PRO A 808 -12.76 23.43 8.63
CA PRO A 808 -11.88 22.44 9.27
C PRO A 808 -10.77 23.05 10.15
N GLU A 809 -10.35 24.29 9.88
CA GLU A 809 -9.26 24.94 10.60
C GLU A 809 -9.58 25.27 12.07
N GLU A 810 -10.81 25.71 12.33
CA GLU A 810 -11.30 25.97 13.69
C GLU A 810 -11.94 24.74 14.33
N SER A 811 -12.32 23.75 13.52
CA SER A 811 -13.06 22.59 14.00
C SER A 811 -12.13 21.55 14.62
N GLU A 812 -12.54 21.04 15.77
CA GLU A 812 -11.79 20.09 16.58
C GLU A 812 -12.65 18.87 16.88
N ILE A 813 -12.03 17.71 17.02
CA ILE A 813 -12.71 16.49 17.44
C ILE A 813 -12.01 15.87 18.64
N PHE A 814 -12.78 15.55 19.67
CA PHE A 814 -12.33 14.80 20.83
C PHE A 814 -12.71 13.34 20.68
N ILE A 815 -11.71 12.46 20.63
CA ILE A 815 -11.89 11.01 20.66
C ILE A 815 -11.77 10.58 22.11
N VAL A 816 -12.87 10.09 22.68
CA VAL A 816 -13.03 9.84 24.13
C VAL A 816 -13.25 8.37 24.45
N GLU A 817 -12.74 7.96 25.60
CA GLU A 817 -12.87 6.60 26.13
C GLU A 817 -14.26 6.36 26.72
N GLY A 818 -15.10 5.58 26.04
CA GLY A 818 -16.41 5.16 26.53
C GLY A 818 -17.53 6.19 26.42
N ASP A 819 -18.77 5.70 26.55
CA ASP A 819 -19.98 6.53 26.50
C ASP A 819 -20.12 7.44 27.74
N SER A 820 -19.47 7.11 28.87
CA SER A 820 -19.49 7.91 30.10
C SER A 820 -18.72 9.23 29.94
N ALA A 821 -17.43 9.15 29.63
CA ALA A 821 -16.62 10.35 29.34
C ALA A 821 -17.17 11.11 28.12
N GLY A 822 -17.68 10.40 27.11
CA GLY A 822 -18.38 11.01 25.98
C GLY A 822 -19.64 11.78 26.37
N GLY A 823 -20.39 11.32 27.37
CA GLY A 823 -21.53 12.02 27.93
C GLY A 823 -21.15 13.37 28.55
N SER A 824 -20.14 13.37 29.42
CA SER A 824 -19.63 14.59 30.07
C SER A 824 -19.04 15.56 29.05
N ALA A 825 -18.21 15.07 28.13
CA ALA A 825 -17.59 15.88 27.08
C ALA A 825 -18.63 16.49 26.12
N LYS A 826 -19.67 15.72 25.74
CA LYS A 826 -20.77 16.21 24.88
C LYS A 826 -21.58 17.33 25.54
N GLN A 827 -21.71 17.30 26.87
CA GLN A 827 -22.41 18.33 27.63
C GLN A 827 -21.55 19.58 27.87
N GLY A 828 -20.25 19.40 28.11
CA GLY A 828 -19.32 20.49 28.43
C GLY A 828 -18.75 21.24 27.22
N ARG A 829 -18.76 20.64 26.02
CA ARG A 829 -18.16 21.23 24.82
C ARG A 829 -18.82 22.51 24.34
N ASP A 830 -18.05 23.31 23.59
CA ASP A 830 -18.63 24.28 22.66
C ASP A 830 -19.07 23.58 21.37
N ARG A 831 -20.39 23.45 21.20
CA ARG A 831 -21.01 22.77 20.05
C ARG A 831 -20.72 23.47 18.72
N ARG A 832 -20.25 24.72 18.75
CA ARG A 832 -19.93 25.46 17.53
C ARG A 832 -18.80 24.81 16.75
N PHE A 833 -17.71 24.44 17.41
CA PHE A 833 -16.49 23.99 16.75
C PHE A 833 -15.91 22.69 17.31
N GLN A 834 -16.45 22.13 18.40
CA GLN A 834 -15.94 20.89 18.99
C GLN A 834 -16.89 19.71 18.74
N ALA A 835 -16.40 18.67 18.07
CA ALA A 835 -17.05 17.38 17.88
C ALA A 835 -16.59 16.35 18.92
N ILE A 836 -17.44 15.39 19.29
CA ILE A 836 -17.11 14.30 20.22
C ILE A 836 -17.39 12.96 19.56
N LEU A 837 -16.39 12.07 19.59
CA LEU A 837 -16.51 10.69 19.12
C LEU A 837 -16.15 9.72 20.26
N PRO A 838 -17.16 9.13 20.92
CA PRO A 838 -16.93 8.11 21.94
C PRO A 838 -16.58 6.77 21.31
N LEU A 839 -15.55 6.11 21.87
CA LEU A 839 -15.11 4.77 21.51
C LEU A 839 -15.71 3.74 22.46
N ARG A 840 -16.11 2.58 21.93
CA ARG A 840 -16.55 1.46 22.77
C ARG A 840 -15.45 0.41 22.95
N GLY A 841 -14.87 0.39 24.15
CA GLY A 841 -13.82 -0.56 24.49
C GLY A 841 -12.52 -0.31 23.72
N LYS A 842 -11.66 -1.33 23.69
CA LYS A 842 -10.33 -1.25 23.05
C LYS A 842 -10.45 -1.38 21.54
N ILE A 843 -9.76 -0.51 20.83
CA ILE A 843 -9.71 -0.51 19.36
C ILE A 843 -8.96 -1.76 18.86
N LEU A 844 -9.32 -2.24 17.68
CA LEU A 844 -8.59 -3.32 17.00
C LEU A 844 -7.13 -2.92 16.79
N ASN A 845 -6.18 -3.74 17.26
CA ASN A 845 -4.77 -3.58 16.91
C ASN A 845 -4.56 -3.95 15.43
N ILE A 846 -4.47 -2.93 14.58
CA ILE A 846 -4.35 -3.11 13.13
C ILE A 846 -2.97 -3.62 12.69
N GLU A 847 -1.95 -3.59 13.55
CA GLU A 847 -0.62 -4.15 13.24
C GLU A 847 -0.65 -5.70 13.18
N ARG A 848 -1.63 -6.32 13.85
CA ARG A 848 -1.75 -7.79 13.98
C ARG A 848 -2.87 -8.40 13.14
N ARG A 849 -3.54 -7.59 12.33
CA ARG A 849 -4.76 -7.98 11.61
C ARG A 849 -4.63 -7.60 10.14
N ASP A 850 -5.28 -8.36 9.29
CA ASP A 850 -5.38 -8.03 7.88
C ASP A 850 -6.26 -6.78 7.64
N GLU A 851 -6.17 -6.22 6.43
CA GLU A 851 -6.95 -5.03 6.07
C GLU A 851 -8.45 -5.30 6.03
N GLU A 852 -8.89 -6.54 5.79
CA GLU A 852 -10.31 -6.89 5.77
C GLU A 852 -10.92 -6.75 7.17
N ALA A 853 -10.26 -7.30 8.19
CA ALA A 853 -10.65 -7.18 9.58
C ALA A 853 -10.67 -5.72 10.04
N MET A 854 -9.70 -4.92 9.58
CA MET A 854 -9.67 -3.47 9.82
C MET A 854 -10.91 -2.79 9.23
N TYR A 855 -11.22 -3.03 7.95
CA TYR A 855 -12.39 -2.41 7.31
C TYR A 855 -13.72 -2.99 7.76
N LYS A 856 -13.78 -4.20 8.33
CA LYS A 856 -14.99 -4.76 8.95
C LYS A 856 -15.25 -4.21 10.36
N ASN A 857 -14.23 -3.68 11.02
CA ASN A 857 -14.36 -3.17 12.38
C ASN A 857 -15.14 -1.85 12.39
N GLU A 858 -16.22 -1.80 13.16
CA GLU A 858 -17.14 -0.66 13.23
C GLU A 858 -16.45 0.61 13.78
N GLU A 859 -15.62 0.48 14.83
CA GLU A 859 -14.93 1.63 15.44
C GLU A 859 -13.92 2.26 14.47
N ILE A 860 -13.18 1.43 13.72
CA ILE A 860 -12.26 1.91 12.67
C ILE A 860 -13.02 2.57 11.51
N GLN A 861 -14.13 1.97 11.05
CA GLN A 861 -14.99 2.61 10.03
C GLN A 861 -15.51 3.96 10.51
N ASN A 862 -15.97 4.04 11.76
CA ASN A 862 -16.47 5.27 12.36
C ASN A 862 -15.38 6.34 12.42
N LEU A 863 -14.14 5.99 12.79
CA LEU A 863 -13.00 6.91 12.76
C LEU A 863 -12.70 7.43 11.34
N ILE A 864 -12.61 6.54 10.36
CA ILE A 864 -12.33 6.91 8.96
C ILE A 864 -13.41 7.87 8.43
N LEU A 865 -14.68 7.56 8.66
CA LEU A 865 -15.82 8.35 8.21
C LEU A 865 -15.95 9.68 8.96
N ALA A 866 -15.79 9.66 10.29
CA ALA A 866 -15.89 10.86 11.12
C ALA A 866 -14.83 11.89 10.73
N LEU A 867 -13.58 11.45 10.55
CA LEU A 867 -12.45 12.33 10.25
C LEU A 867 -12.35 12.72 8.77
N GLY A 868 -12.88 11.90 7.86
CA GLY A 868 -12.72 12.10 6.42
C GLY A 868 -11.36 11.67 5.90
N LEU A 869 -10.76 10.59 6.47
CA LEU A 869 -9.40 10.14 6.12
C LEU A 869 -9.27 9.56 4.70
N GLY A 870 -10.40 9.32 4.02
CA GLY A 870 -10.42 8.67 2.72
C GLY A 870 -10.05 7.20 2.80
N VAL A 871 -9.46 6.67 1.73
CA VAL A 871 -9.05 5.26 1.64
C VAL A 871 -7.55 5.16 1.88
N LYS A 872 -7.13 4.25 2.77
CA LYS A 872 -5.72 3.91 3.02
C LYS A 872 -4.94 3.73 1.70
N GLY A 873 -3.83 4.45 1.58
CA GLY A 873 -2.92 4.41 0.42
C GLY A 873 -3.22 5.42 -0.69
N GLU A 874 -4.31 6.20 -0.62
CA GLU A 874 -4.49 7.38 -1.46
C GLU A 874 -3.70 8.58 -0.89
N ASP A 875 -3.31 9.51 -1.76
CA ASP A 875 -2.60 10.73 -1.35
C ASP A 875 -3.42 11.50 -0.32
N PHE A 876 -2.79 11.83 0.81
CA PHE A 876 -3.43 12.60 1.85
C PHE A 876 -3.76 14.02 1.35
N LYS A 877 -5.02 14.43 1.53
CA LYS A 877 -5.47 15.78 1.23
C LYS A 877 -5.99 16.43 2.50
N LYS A 878 -5.26 17.41 3.02
CA LYS A 878 -5.65 18.15 4.22
C LYS A 878 -7.04 18.77 4.08
N ASP A 879 -7.36 19.31 2.91
CA ASP A 879 -8.68 19.92 2.61
C ASP A 879 -9.86 18.93 2.68
N ALA A 880 -9.60 17.63 2.60
CA ALA A 880 -10.63 16.60 2.75
C ALA A 880 -10.89 16.23 4.21
N LEU A 881 -9.98 16.61 5.12
CA LEU A 881 -10.10 16.36 6.55
C LEU A 881 -11.16 17.27 7.15
N ARG A 882 -12.01 16.72 8.02
CA ARG A 882 -13.13 17.47 8.62
C ARG A 882 -12.72 18.32 9.82
N TYR A 883 -11.66 17.93 10.51
CA TYR A 883 -11.18 18.60 11.73
C TYR A 883 -9.66 18.67 11.67
N HIS A 884 -9.08 19.87 11.70
CA HIS A 884 -7.61 20.04 11.70
C HIS A 884 -6.98 19.75 13.06
N ARG A 885 -7.78 19.64 14.12
CA ARG A 885 -7.32 19.25 15.46
C ARG A 885 -8.05 17.98 15.91
N ILE A 886 -7.31 16.88 15.95
CA ILE A 886 -7.77 15.58 16.43
C ILE A 886 -7.16 15.37 17.81
N ILE A 887 -8.00 15.44 18.84
CA ILE A 887 -7.59 15.41 20.24
C ILE A 887 -7.97 14.04 20.83
N ILE A 888 -6.95 13.26 21.22
CA ILE A 888 -7.14 12.00 21.94
C ILE A 888 -7.27 12.33 23.43
N LEU A 889 -8.43 12.03 24.00
CA LEU A 889 -8.75 12.30 25.39
C LEU A 889 -9.16 10.98 26.08
N THR A 890 -8.16 10.31 26.66
CA THR A 890 -8.31 9.02 27.36
C THR A 890 -8.07 9.17 28.85
N ASP A 891 -8.53 8.21 29.64
CA ASP A 891 -8.34 8.23 31.08
C ASP A 891 -6.85 8.10 31.45
N ALA A 892 -6.47 8.64 32.62
CA ALA A 892 -5.11 8.63 33.13
C ALA A 892 -4.78 7.31 33.83
N ASP A 893 -5.19 6.19 33.23
CA ASP A 893 -4.99 4.84 33.74
C ASP A 893 -4.31 3.93 32.70
N VAL A 894 -4.18 2.64 33.03
CA VAL A 894 -3.55 1.64 32.17
C VAL A 894 -4.35 1.37 30.88
N ASP A 895 -5.68 1.46 30.95
CA ASP A 895 -6.57 1.18 29.82
C ASP A 895 -6.60 2.36 28.84
N GLY A 896 -6.65 3.60 29.35
CA GLY A 896 -6.52 4.82 28.58
C GLY A 896 -5.15 4.96 27.93
N ALA A 897 -4.07 4.52 28.57
CA ALA A 897 -2.75 4.43 27.95
C ALA A 897 -2.71 3.40 26.81
N HIS A 898 -3.39 2.26 26.98
CA HIS A 898 -3.49 1.23 25.94
C HIS A 898 -4.31 1.70 24.74
N ILE A 899 -5.48 2.32 24.96
CA ILE A 899 -6.33 2.88 23.89
C ILE A 899 -5.57 3.97 23.13
N ARG A 900 -4.87 4.87 23.85
CA ARG A 900 -4.02 5.88 23.23
C ARG A 900 -2.97 5.24 22.33
N THR A 901 -2.28 4.20 22.79
CA THR A 901 -1.28 3.49 21.99
C THR A 901 -1.89 2.85 20.72
N LEU A 902 -3.09 2.27 20.83
CA LEU A 902 -3.83 1.71 19.69
C LEU A 902 -4.23 2.77 18.66
N LEU A 903 -4.72 3.94 19.12
CA LEU A 903 -5.05 5.07 18.26
C LEU A 903 -3.82 5.63 17.54
N LEU A 904 -2.71 5.80 18.24
CA LEU A 904 -1.47 6.28 17.64
C LEU A 904 -0.95 5.31 16.60
N THR A 905 -1.01 4.01 16.89
CA THR A 905 -0.67 2.96 15.92
C THR A 905 -1.58 3.03 14.69
N PHE A 906 -2.89 3.21 14.91
CA PHE A 906 -3.85 3.37 13.83
C PHE A 906 -3.51 4.57 12.93
N PHE A 907 -3.34 5.77 13.50
CA PHE A 907 -3.03 6.96 12.73
C PHE A 907 -1.70 6.82 12.00
N PHE A 908 -0.67 6.28 12.65
CA PHE A 908 0.66 6.14 12.05
C PHE A 908 0.67 5.18 10.86
N ARG A 909 -0.06 4.06 10.96
CA ARG A 909 -0.15 3.04 9.90
C ARG A 909 -1.16 3.36 8.81
N TYR A 910 -2.24 4.07 9.15
CA TYR A 910 -3.30 4.39 8.21
C TYR A 910 -3.00 5.66 7.43
N GLN A 911 -2.57 6.73 8.11
CA GLN A 911 -2.30 8.03 7.50
C GLN A 911 -1.25 8.83 8.30
N ARG A 912 0.03 8.52 8.06
CA ARG A 912 1.17 9.17 8.73
C ARG A 912 1.17 10.70 8.56
N ALA A 913 0.69 11.18 7.41
CA ALA A 913 0.67 12.61 7.10
C ALA A 913 -0.08 13.46 8.15
N LEU A 914 -0.97 12.87 8.96
CA LEU A 914 -1.61 13.57 10.08
C LEU A 914 -0.62 14.06 11.14
N PHE A 915 0.48 13.33 11.36
CA PHE A 915 1.54 13.75 12.28
C PHE A 915 2.45 14.79 11.63
N ASP A 916 2.78 14.60 10.35
CA ASP A 916 3.62 15.53 9.58
C ASP A 916 2.95 16.92 9.46
N GLU A 917 1.61 16.94 9.34
CA GLU A 917 0.79 18.16 9.29
C GLU A 917 0.40 18.72 10.68
N GLY A 918 0.82 18.07 11.76
CA GLY A 918 0.60 18.52 13.14
C GLY A 918 -0.86 18.48 13.60
N CYS A 919 -1.67 17.56 13.07
CA CYS A 919 -3.11 17.48 13.36
C CYS A 919 -3.45 16.68 14.63
N ILE A 920 -2.52 15.88 15.16
CA ILE A 920 -2.78 14.96 16.30
C ILE A 920 -2.32 15.58 17.63
N TYR A 921 -3.22 15.57 18.61
CA TYR A 921 -3.02 16.10 19.95
C TYR A 921 -3.48 15.10 21.02
N VAL A 922 -2.93 15.22 22.23
CA VAL A 922 -3.39 14.50 23.42
C VAL A 922 -3.83 15.51 24.48
N GLY A 923 -5.04 15.34 25.00
CA GLY A 923 -5.56 16.14 26.10
C GLY A 923 -4.88 15.80 27.42
N VAL A 924 -4.60 16.81 28.24
CA VAL A 924 -3.98 16.65 29.57
C VAL A 924 -4.99 17.08 30.64
N PRO A 925 -5.80 16.15 31.19
CA PRO A 925 -6.70 16.47 32.29
C PRO A 925 -5.95 16.66 33.62
N PRO A 926 -6.52 17.37 34.60
CA PRO A 926 -5.92 17.52 35.93
C PRO A 926 -5.98 16.21 36.71
N LEU A 927 -4.94 15.92 37.51
CA LEU A 927 -4.89 14.74 38.38
C LEU A 927 -5.60 14.97 39.71
N TYR A 928 -5.56 16.19 40.23
CA TYR A 928 -6.10 16.53 41.54
C TYR A 928 -6.98 17.78 41.50
N LYS A 929 -8.01 17.77 42.34
CA LYS A 929 -8.80 18.94 42.72
C LYS A 929 -8.62 19.18 44.21
N VAL A 930 -8.17 20.38 44.56
CA VAL A 930 -7.98 20.81 45.94
C VAL A 930 -8.94 21.95 46.24
N GLU A 931 -9.81 21.74 47.22
CA GLU A 931 -10.84 22.71 47.61
C GLU A 931 -10.60 23.22 49.02
N ARG A 932 -10.58 24.55 49.16
CA ARG A 932 -10.47 25.22 50.46
C ARG A 932 -11.46 26.37 50.54
N GLY A 933 -12.54 26.18 51.30
CA GLY A 933 -13.62 27.15 51.38
C GLY A 933 -14.30 27.35 50.02
N LYS A 934 -14.16 28.55 49.44
CA LYS A 934 -14.68 28.88 48.10
C LYS A 934 -13.62 28.76 46.97
N GLN A 935 -12.36 28.50 47.33
CA GLN A 935 -11.26 28.41 46.35
C GLN A 935 -11.09 26.96 45.89
N VAL A 936 -11.02 26.78 44.57
CA VAL A 936 -10.80 25.48 43.91
C VAL A 936 -9.51 25.59 43.10
N TYR A 937 -8.61 24.62 43.28
CA TYR A 937 -7.36 24.52 42.56
C TYR A 937 -7.30 23.17 41.83
N TYR A 938 -6.96 23.20 40.54
CA TYR A 938 -6.69 22.01 39.74
C TYR A 938 -5.18 21.84 39.58
N CYS A 939 -4.67 20.64 39.86
CA CYS A 939 -3.24 20.32 39.76
C CYS A 939 -3.04 19.19 38.75
N PHE A 940 -2.09 19.36 37.83
CA PHE A 940 -1.79 18.44 36.73
C PHE A 940 -0.65 17.46 37.06
N ASP A 941 0.15 17.76 38.09
CA ASP A 941 1.20 16.89 38.58
C ASP A 941 1.35 16.98 40.12
N ASP A 942 2.16 16.08 40.69
CA ASP A 942 2.43 16.05 42.13
C ASP A 942 3.23 17.27 42.62
N ALA A 943 3.99 17.93 41.75
CA ALA A 943 4.78 19.10 42.11
C ALA A 943 3.87 20.32 42.33
N GLU A 944 2.87 20.50 41.48
CA GLU A 944 1.80 21.49 41.62
C GLU A 944 0.99 21.23 42.88
N LEU A 945 0.61 19.97 43.13
CA LEU A 945 -0.10 19.59 44.36
C LEU A 945 0.70 19.99 45.60
N ARG A 946 1.99 19.62 45.66
CA ARG A 946 2.88 19.98 46.78
C ARG A 946 3.04 21.50 46.92
N LYS A 947 3.09 22.23 45.80
CA LYS A 947 3.19 23.70 45.79
C LYS A 947 1.93 24.35 46.39
N ILE A 948 0.75 23.87 46.00
CA ILE A 948 -0.53 24.34 46.57
C ILE A 948 -0.62 23.98 48.05
N GLN A 949 -0.26 22.76 48.44
CA GLN A 949 -0.24 22.34 49.84
C GLN A 949 0.69 23.20 50.71
N ARG A 950 1.89 23.54 50.21
CA ARG A 950 2.84 24.43 50.91
C ARG A 950 2.35 25.88 51.01
N SER A 951 1.48 26.32 50.11
CA SER A 951 0.89 27.66 50.16
C SER A 951 -0.13 27.80 51.30
N PHE A 952 -0.63 26.68 51.83
CA PHE A 952 -1.58 26.67 52.93
C PHE A 952 -0.87 26.71 54.31
N PRO A 953 -1.48 27.33 55.33
CA PRO A 953 -1.02 27.24 56.71
C PRO A 953 -0.91 25.78 57.18
N GLN A 954 0.03 25.50 58.09
CA GLN A 954 0.37 24.15 58.56
C GLN A 954 -0.82 23.32 59.11
N ASN A 955 -1.89 23.97 59.59
CA ASN A 955 -3.11 23.34 60.12
C ASN A 955 -4.37 23.63 59.27
N ALA A 956 -4.22 23.94 57.98
CA ALA A 956 -5.35 24.25 57.11
C ALA A 956 -6.16 22.99 56.78
N SER A 957 -7.48 23.04 57.02
CA SER A 957 -8.42 22.04 56.50
C SER A 957 -8.72 22.33 55.03
N TYR A 958 -8.55 21.34 54.17
CA TYR A 958 -8.90 21.37 52.75
C TYR A 958 -9.39 19.98 52.31
N ASN A 959 -10.26 19.94 51.31
CA ASN A 959 -10.70 18.70 50.68
C ASN A 959 -9.85 18.43 49.43
N MET A 960 -9.49 17.17 49.21
CA MET A 960 -8.68 16.75 48.06
C MET A 960 -9.35 15.58 47.37
N GLN A 961 -9.65 15.75 46.09
CA GLN A 961 -10.17 14.71 45.22
C GLN A 961 -9.11 14.39 44.16
N ARG A 962 -8.74 13.12 44.02
CA ARG A 962 -7.95 12.62 42.89
C ARG A 962 -8.92 12.13 41.82
N PHE A 963 -8.77 12.60 40.59
CA PHE A 963 -9.55 12.09 39.47
C PHE A 963 -8.95 10.78 38.98
N LYS A 964 -9.77 9.74 38.84
CA LYS A 964 -9.32 8.44 38.29
C LYS A 964 -9.72 8.26 36.84
N GLY A 965 -10.85 8.84 36.43
CA GLY A 965 -11.31 8.82 35.06
C GLY A 965 -12.06 10.10 34.69
N LEU A 966 -12.11 10.42 33.41
CA LEU A 966 -12.73 11.62 32.85
C LEU A 966 -14.25 11.66 33.12
N GLY A 967 -14.88 10.49 33.24
CA GLY A 967 -16.30 10.37 33.57
C GLY A 967 -16.67 10.83 35.00
N GLU A 968 -15.70 10.98 35.90
CA GLU A 968 -15.92 11.48 37.27
C GLU A 968 -16.02 13.01 37.31
N MET A 969 -15.59 13.70 36.25
CA MET A 969 -15.61 15.16 36.17
C MET A 969 -16.99 15.66 35.72
N MET A 970 -17.47 16.70 36.40
CA MET A 970 -18.68 17.39 35.96
C MET A 970 -18.42 18.12 34.63
N PRO A 971 -19.42 18.26 33.73
CA PRO A 971 -19.22 18.88 32.42
C PRO A 971 -18.54 20.25 32.45
N ALA A 972 -18.91 21.12 33.40
CA ALA A 972 -18.28 22.44 33.57
C ALA A 972 -16.81 22.35 33.98
N GLN A 973 -16.45 21.39 34.83
CA GLN A 973 -15.07 21.17 35.26
C GLN A 973 -14.21 20.66 34.09
N LEU A 974 -14.77 19.76 33.29
CA LEU A 974 -14.09 19.22 32.12
C LEU A 974 -13.85 20.32 31.07
N TRP A 975 -14.82 21.22 30.90
CA TRP A 975 -14.65 22.43 30.07
C TRP A 975 -13.50 23.30 30.56
N GLU A 976 -13.61 23.81 31.79
CA GLU A 976 -12.67 24.79 32.37
C GLU A 976 -11.23 24.31 32.43
N THR A 977 -11.01 22.99 32.51
CA THR A 977 -9.68 22.42 32.71
C THR A 977 -9.06 21.84 31.44
N THR A 978 -9.87 21.21 30.58
CA THR A 978 -9.34 20.31 29.54
C THR A 978 -9.87 20.60 28.13
N MET A 979 -11.03 21.25 27.99
CA MET A 979 -11.64 21.48 26.67
C MET A 979 -11.61 22.95 26.22
N ASP A 980 -11.59 23.90 27.16
CA ASP A 980 -11.53 25.33 26.88
C ASP A 980 -10.21 25.72 26.20
N PRO A 981 -10.22 26.21 24.95
CA PRO A 981 -9.00 26.63 24.25
C PRO A 981 -8.14 27.68 24.97
N GLU A 982 -8.73 28.48 25.86
CA GLU A 982 -7.99 29.53 26.57
C GLU A 982 -7.22 28.99 27.79
N GLN A 983 -7.68 27.90 28.40
CA GLN A 983 -7.15 27.38 29.67
C GLN A 983 -6.49 26.00 29.55
N ARG A 984 -6.85 25.21 28.53
CA ARG A 984 -6.43 23.82 28.41
C ARG A 984 -4.95 23.66 28.07
N LEU A 985 -4.42 22.49 28.43
CA LEU A 985 -3.10 22.02 28.01
C LEU A 985 -3.25 20.85 27.04
N LEU A 986 -2.69 20.99 25.83
CA LEU A 986 -2.63 19.94 24.82
C LEU A 986 -1.18 19.61 24.50
N LYS A 987 -0.88 18.31 24.34
CA LYS A 987 0.40 17.84 23.80
C LYS A 987 0.24 17.53 22.32
N GLN A 988 0.86 18.34 21.46
CA GLN A 988 0.93 18.04 20.03
C GLN A 988 1.93 16.91 19.79
N LEU A 989 1.56 15.93 18.95
CA LEU A 989 2.43 14.80 18.63
C LEU A 989 3.07 14.98 17.26
N VAL A 990 4.38 14.79 17.20
CA VAL A 990 5.20 14.92 15.99
C VAL A 990 6.06 13.67 15.84
N VAL A 991 6.32 13.25 14.61
CA VAL A 991 7.24 12.15 14.29
C VAL A 991 8.59 12.75 13.90
N GLU A 992 9.57 12.69 14.79
CA GLU A 992 10.92 13.20 14.54
C GLU A 992 11.71 12.30 13.58
N ASP A 993 11.69 10.98 13.83
CA ASP A 993 12.29 9.96 12.97
C ASP A 993 11.25 8.87 12.67
N ALA A 994 10.79 8.83 11.41
CA ALA A 994 9.79 7.88 10.99
C ALA A 994 10.30 6.42 10.94
N ALA A 995 11.60 6.22 10.71
CA ALA A 995 12.19 4.89 10.72
C ALA A 995 12.27 4.35 12.15
N GLU A 996 12.66 5.19 13.11
CA GLU A 996 12.65 4.82 14.53
C GLU A 996 11.24 4.57 15.04
N ALA A 997 10.30 5.49 14.77
CA ALA A 997 8.89 5.32 15.14
C ALA A 997 8.31 4.02 14.55
N ASN A 998 8.63 3.70 13.30
CA ASN A 998 8.22 2.45 12.66
C ASN A 998 8.73 1.21 13.43
N VAL A 999 10.00 1.20 13.81
CA VAL A 999 10.59 0.11 14.61
C VAL A 999 9.90 -0.01 15.96
N VAL A 1000 9.66 1.11 16.64
CA VAL A 1000 8.99 1.12 17.96
C VAL A 1000 7.57 0.58 17.85
N PHE A 1001 6.76 1.05 16.89
CA PHE A 1001 5.39 0.55 16.68
C PHE A 1001 5.38 -0.94 16.31
N SER A 1002 6.25 -1.38 15.40
CA SER A 1002 6.33 -2.81 15.05
C SER A 1002 6.78 -3.67 16.23
N SER A 1003 7.67 -3.17 17.09
CA SER A 1003 8.13 -3.88 18.28
C SER A 1003 7.04 -3.97 19.36
N LEU A 1004 6.37 -2.85 19.65
CA LEU A 1004 5.34 -2.77 20.69
C LEU A 1004 4.01 -3.40 20.28
N MET A 1005 3.63 -3.32 19.00
CA MET A 1005 2.29 -3.67 18.53
C MET A 1005 2.28 -4.87 17.59
N GLY A 1006 3.41 -5.26 17.01
CA GLY A 1006 3.53 -6.36 16.06
C GLY A 1006 3.38 -7.76 16.65
N THR A 1007 3.62 -8.79 15.86
CA THR A 1007 3.43 -10.19 16.27
C THR A 1007 4.53 -10.68 17.22
N ARG A 1008 5.76 -10.14 17.08
CA ARG A 1008 6.95 -10.52 17.85
C ARG A 1008 6.85 -10.18 19.34
N VAL A 1009 6.68 -11.21 20.18
CA VAL A 1009 6.56 -11.07 21.64
C VAL A 1009 7.93 -10.88 22.29
N ASP A 1010 8.98 -11.49 21.75
CA ASP A 1010 10.36 -11.42 22.22
C ASP A 1010 10.88 -9.97 22.27
N VAL A 1011 10.81 -9.25 21.14
CA VAL A 1011 11.29 -7.87 21.03
C VAL A 1011 10.50 -6.95 21.97
N ARG A 1012 9.19 -7.18 22.07
CA ARG A 1012 8.34 -6.44 22.97
C ARG A 1012 8.73 -6.66 24.42
N LYS A 1013 8.98 -7.91 24.81
CA LYS A 1013 9.38 -8.27 26.16
C LYS A 1013 10.73 -7.65 26.52
N GLU A 1014 11.71 -7.73 25.63
CA GLU A 1014 13.01 -7.07 25.81
C GLU A 1014 12.84 -5.56 26.00
N LEU A 1015 11.97 -4.93 25.20
CA LEU A 1015 11.67 -3.50 25.32
C LEU A 1015 11.00 -3.17 26.66
N ILE A 1016 10.01 -3.96 27.10
CA ILE A 1016 9.35 -3.80 28.41
C ILE A 1016 10.36 -3.96 29.54
N GLN A 1017 11.22 -4.98 29.51
CA GLN A 1017 12.25 -5.20 30.53
C GLN A 1017 13.27 -4.06 30.57
N LYS A 1018 13.67 -3.53 29.41
CA LYS A 1018 14.55 -2.37 29.30
C LYS A 1018 13.90 -1.12 29.90
N ALA A 1019 12.65 -0.86 29.55
CA ALA A 1019 11.90 0.29 30.05
C ALA A 1019 11.60 0.18 31.56
N ALA A 1020 11.27 -1.02 32.06
CA ALA A 1020 10.97 -1.27 33.46
C ALA A 1020 12.14 -0.91 34.39
N ARG A 1021 13.39 -1.13 33.95
CA ARG A 1021 14.59 -0.74 34.71
C ARG A 1021 14.77 0.79 34.82
N MET A 1022 14.10 1.56 33.96
CA MET A 1022 14.15 3.02 33.94
C MET A 1022 13.02 3.68 34.74
N ILE A 1023 12.03 2.90 35.19
CA ILE A 1023 10.85 3.41 35.91
C ILE A 1023 11.08 3.27 37.42
N ASN A 1024 10.85 4.35 38.17
CA ASN A 1024 10.80 4.29 39.63
C ASN A 1024 9.53 3.54 40.06
N VAL A 1025 9.65 2.58 40.97
CA VAL A 1025 8.53 1.78 41.49
C VAL A 1025 7.46 2.69 42.11
N ASP A 1026 7.86 3.82 42.70
CA ASP A 1026 6.93 4.82 43.27
C ASP A 1026 6.04 5.52 42.22
N HIS A 1027 6.35 5.38 40.93
CA HIS A 1027 5.57 5.96 39.82
C HIS A 1027 4.59 4.94 39.20
N LEU A 1028 4.58 3.69 39.68
CA LEU A 1028 3.61 2.69 39.25
C LEU A 1028 2.36 2.82 40.13
N ASP A 1029 1.19 3.01 39.51
CA ASP A 1029 -0.11 2.94 40.19
C ASP A 1029 -0.40 1.46 40.53
N ILE A 1030 0.21 0.96 41.62
CA ILE A 1030 -0.02 -0.38 42.21
C ILE A 1030 -0.81 -0.22 43.50
#